data_AF-A0A8R1DF79-F1
#
_entry.id   AF-A0A8R1DF79-F1
#
_cell.length_a   1.000
_cell.length_b   1.000
_cell.length_c   1.000
_cell.angle_alpha   90.00
_cell.angle_beta   90.00
_cell.angle_gamma   90.00
#
_symmetry.space_group_name_H-M   'P 1'
#
loop_
_entity.id
_entity.type
_entity.pdbx_description
1 polymer ?
#
loop_
_entity_poly.entity_id
_entity_poly.type
_entity_poly.pdbx_seq_one_letter_code
_entity_poly.pdbx_strand_id
1 'polypeptide(L)'
;MRVNMPGDRPTEHELAFFPELWESIAGRDVYLFIRNTAIMTWHLNLLNECTTDSVRNRLKPPFDSDVDLIHKIVAYLTRHGIINFGRFTRQTRLQRYLPAGKRTVAVIGAGAAGIAAASQLKSFGFDVIVLEGRERVGGRVQSFRSKGQLIEAGCDMLHNIYRSPLEILIAQMEEVGLVASSPTRVYCDGKLAHEARHKLITSYYKQMCEGLHYLAHNSEQRDEVTNHYVSRQRVFENLFNMIERRQKLNYFNYCSANLEMSLKREEHFQKMGHLRNVAMMAEEKLLETPLDDHLLQRSLFRDIKITLQHFDEEFDAFQLVENHLLHHKKHPCAQQYMAPGDFRQYNFHLGFEEILQGAQLEKLQFTQFTSPDKIEQSMTRVPNGIYSVLAKLARDRELDIRCNTKVCEIDTTMDNLVRVVAVKDDGEKIDFTVNFVVSTIPNGVLKKTVENDPIGPKFEPPLPKNKVEAIKALGKSIINKIILVFERNFWEDNGGCAFCNIAPTVPHRASMTYWTSLPGSNVLTTYFVGEMSIHKLSDEILIKTAMDVLKKIFPVWCPDVPQKAFVTRWHTDEFAFGTGSFRSLTTKEHHFDDLIEPLKTKDGENRVYFAGEATSAQHLNTIQGAWTSGMRAAADLANDHNGPSFVMQKYVTPTSSPVKPPQVAVPSKKLVVRPASHLQVIPRPAPRQSLPPSRPAFIPTPVRVSLPSSSSSSATATTASPQVRLVRPLPPTARRSSSSRVLPDEVACLLPDELSSELTVTYARTLAGACSDRYRSSASPSLASQPSTSNQITEQARAQYQQTLQRQEALQRIEKQLSVPVSPLLRTSPQEGSLTDRVMDGLRQQQEKSAPKNIGKPSPRPSTSGYVSSRPSTSAYASPARQVPPTRFVFQSAATATAASTSTPARPSTPSSRPRASSKK
;
A
#
# COMPACT_ATOMS: atom_id res chain seq x y z
N MET A 1 7.17 7.88 18.52
CA MET A 1 8.43 8.65 18.45
C MET A 1 8.66 9.15 17.02
N ARG A 2 9.64 10.05 16.79
CA ARG A 2 10.04 10.53 15.45
C ARG A 2 11.20 9.71 14.82
N VAL A 3 11.42 8.49 15.30
CA VAL A 3 12.41 7.54 14.77
C VAL A 3 11.67 6.24 14.47
N ASN A 4 12.11 5.49 13.46
CA ASN A 4 11.57 4.16 13.18
C ASN A 4 12.11 3.09 14.15
N MET A 5 11.81 3.25 15.44
CA MET A 5 12.10 2.29 16.51
C MET A 5 10.86 2.11 17.40
N PRO A 6 10.54 0.88 17.85
CA PRO A 6 9.51 0.64 18.85
C PRO A 6 9.90 1.27 20.20
N GLY A 7 8.97 1.93 20.86
CA GLY A 7 9.25 2.66 22.11
C GLY A 7 9.18 1.81 23.38
N ASP A 8 8.60 0.62 23.26
CA ASP A 8 8.06 -0.28 24.28
C ASP A 8 8.78 -1.64 24.32
N ARG A 9 9.68 -1.88 23.37
CA ARG A 9 10.51 -3.09 23.25
C ARG A 9 11.83 -2.77 22.55
N PRO A 10 12.91 -3.54 22.79
CA PRO A 10 14.12 -3.47 21.98
C PRO A 10 13.88 -4.03 20.56
N THR A 11 14.73 -3.61 19.63
CA THR A 11 14.94 -4.22 18.32
C THR A 11 15.99 -5.33 18.40
N GLU A 12 16.03 -6.24 17.43
CA GLU A 12 17.04 -7.32 17.38
C GLU A 12 18.49 -6.79 17.35
N HIS A 13 18.69 -5.62 16.74
CA HIS A 13 19.97 -4.91 16.75
C HIS A 13 20.30 -4.28 18.11
N GLU A 14 19.31 -3.93 18.94
CA GLU A 14 19.57 -3.58 20.36
C GLU A 14 19.85 -4.85 21.18
N LEU A 15 19.16 -5.97 20.87
CA LEU A 15 19.36 -7.24 21.56
C LEU A 15 20.80 -7.73 21.47
N ALA A 16 21.40 -7.67 20.27
CA ALA A 16 22.78 -8.13 20.02
C ALA A 16 23.87 -7.28 20.70
N PHE A 17 23.62 -5.99 20.97
CA PHE A 17 24.63 -5.05 21.49
C PHE A 17 24.59 -4.86 23.01
N PHE A 18 23.52 -5.29 23.68
CA PHE A 18 23.33 -5.15 25.14
C PHE A 18 22.76 -6.43 25.80
N PRO A 19 23.26 -7.64 25.48
CA PRO A 19 22.65 -8.91 25.88
C PRO A 19 22.37 -9.00 27.40
N GLU A 20 23.21 -8.37 28.22
CA GLU A 20 23.12 -8.38 29.68
C GLU A 20 21.86 -7.70 30.24
N LEU A 21 21.20 -6.81 29.47
CA LEU A 21 20.08 -6.00 29.97
C LEU A 21 18.71 -6.66 29.80
N TRP A 22 18.63 -7.77 29.05
CA TRP A 22 17.35 -8.38 28.67
C TRP A 22 16.89 -9.51 29.58
N GLU A 23 17.79 -10.06 30.38
CA GLU A 23 17.53 -11.13 31.36
C GLU A 23 16.53 -10.70 32.45
N SER A 24 16.46 -9.39 32.74
CA SER A 24 15.50 -8.82 33.70
C SER A 24 14.55 -7.82 33.04
N ILE A 25 13.31 -7.78 33.54
CA ILE A 25 12.31 -6.78 33.12
C ILE A 25 12.77 -5.37 33.53
N ALA A 26 13.31 -5.22 34.74
CA ALA A 26 13.79 -3.93 35.24
C ALA A 26 14.95 -3.36 34.40
N GLY A 27 15.95 -4.17 34.02
CA GLY A 27 17.06 -3.73 33.15
C GLY A 27 16.57 -3.27 31.78
N ARG A 28 15.62 -4.00 31.20
CA ARG A 28 14.95 -3.66 29.94
C ARG A 28 14.19 -2.33 30.01
N ASP A 29 13.41 -2.12 31.06
CA ASP A 29 12.63 -0.89 31.24
C ASP A 29 13.53 0.33 31.49
N VAL A 30 14.61 0.16 32.27
CA VAL A 30 15.65 1.18 32.47
C VAL A 30 16.35 1.54 31.15
N TYR A 31 16.78 0.54 30.37
CA TYR A 31 17.38 0.76 29.06
C TYR A 31 16.43 1.53 28.14
N LEU A 32 15.18 1.07 28.00
CA LEU A 32 14.20 1.69 27.10
C LEU A 32 13.92 3.14 27.52
N PHE A 33 13.80 3.42 28.82
CA PHE A 33 13.61 4.79 29.32
C PHE A 33 14.80 5.70 28.99
N ILE A 34 16.04 5.23 29.21
CA ILE A 34 17.25 6.00 28.90
C ILE A 34 17.40 6.20 27.39
N ARG A 35 17.23 5.15 26.58
CA ARG A 35 17.29 5.21 25.10
C ARG A 35 16.25 6.15 24.52
N ASN A 36 15.00 6.08 25.02
CA ASN A 36 13.93 6.99 24.59
C ASN A 36 14.22 8.43 25.00
N THR A 37 14.80 8.65 26.18
CA THR A 37 15.23 9.98 26.64
C THR A 37 16.40 10.53 25.81
N ALA A 38 17.37 9.70 25.43
CA ALA A 38 18.47 10.09 24.54
C ALA A 38 17.97 10.50 23.15
N ILE A 39 17.09 9.71 22.54
CA ILE A 39 16.44 10.05 21.26
C ILE A 39 15.67 11.37 21.40
N MET A 40 14.86 11.55 22.46
CA MET A 40 14.14 12.80 22.72
C MET A 40 15.09 13.99 22.88
N THR A 41 16.20 13.81 23.60
CA THR A 41 17.19 14.87 23.88
C THR A 41 17.79 15.43 22.59
N TRP A 42 18.18 14.55 21.67
CA TRP A 42 18.61 14.92 20.31
C TRP A 42 17.51 15.68 19.55
N HIS A 43 16.28 15.16 19.54
CA HIS A 43 15.16 15.77 18.80
C HIS A 43 14.73 17.15 19.33
N LEU A 44 15.10 17.50 20.56
CA LEU A 44 14.86 18.83 21.14
C LEU A 44 15.94 19.86 20.75
N ASN A 45 17.09 19.45 20.20
CA ASN A 45 18.17 20.35 19.78
C ASN A 45 19.05 19.70 18.68
N LEU A 46 18.49 19.55 17.47
CA LEU A 46 19.14 18.87 16.33
C LEU A 46 20.46 19.52 15.84
N LEU A 47 20.77 20.73 16.30
CA LEU A 47 21.98 21.49 15.94
C LEU A 47 23.12 21.34 16.96
N ASN A 48 22.91 20.68 18.10
CA ASN A 48 23.94 20.43 19.11
C ASN A 48 24.09 18.94 19.40
N GLU A 49 25.32 18.52 19.68
CA GLU A 49 25.61 17.14 20.08
C GLU A 49 24.85 16.71 21.35
N CYS A 50 24.10 15.61 21.23
CA CYS A 50 23.47 14.90 22.33
C CYS A 50 24.53 14.06 23.08
N THR A 51 25.18 14.67 24.08
CA THR A 51 26.19 14.06 24.95
C THR A 51 25.56 13.25 26.10
N THR A 52 26.36 12.39 26.76
CA THR A 52 25.97 11.66 27.99
C THR A 52 25.38 12.60 29.05
N ASP A 53 26.02 13.73 29.32
CA ASP A 53 25.53 14.72 30.29
C ASP A 53 24.22 15.38 29.86
N SER A 54 24.04 15.67 28.56
CA SER A 54 22.80 16.27 28.04
C SER A 54 21.58 15.36 28.25
N VAL A 55 21.79 14.03 28.23
CA VAL A 55 20.77 13.02 28.51
C VAL A 55 20.60 12.84 30.02
N ARG A 56 21.71 12.73 30.77
CA ARG A 56 21.68 12.57 32.24
C ARG A 56 20.93 13.71 32.93
N ASN A 57 21.18 14.96 32.51
CA ASN A 57 20.51 16.17 33.02
C ASN A 57 18.99 16.24 32.71
N ARG A 58 18.44 15.29 31.95
CA ARG A 58 17.00 15.14 31.65
C ARG A 58 16.37 13.91 32.28
N LEU A 59 17.19 12.97 32.78
CA LEU A 59 16.76 11.83 33.55
C LEU A 59 16.48 12.26 35.00
N LYS A 60 15.93 11.33 35.80
CA LYS A 60 15.69 11.47 37.23
C LYS A 60 16.06 10.16 37.92
N PRO A 61 16.35 10.15 39.23
CA PRO A 61 16.58 8.92 39.97
C PRO A 61 15.41 7.93 39.81
N PRO A 62 15.67 6.63 39.59
CA PRO A 62 16.98 5.96 39.55
C PRO A 62 17.69 6.00 38.17
N PHE A 63 17.06 6.50 37.11
CA PHE A 63 17.55 6.38 35.74
C PHE A 63 18.79 7.23 35.42
N ASP A 64 19.09 8.24 36.23
CA ASP A 64 20.25 9.16 36.09
C ASP A 64 21.54 8.64 36.76
N SER A 65 21.45 7.50 37.43
CA SER A 65 22.43 7.06 38.42
C SER A 65 23.53 6.18 37.80
N ASP A 66 23.18 5.33 36.82
CA ASP A 66 24.14 4.56 36.02
C ASP A 66 24.65 5.38 34.82
N VAL A 67 25.74 6.12 35.05
CA VAL A 67 26.37 6.99 34.04
C VAL A 67 26.98 6.18 32.90
N ASP A 68 27.52 5.01 33.19
CA ASP A 68 28.17 4.15 32.21
C ASP A 68 27.12 3.58 31.24
N LEU A 69 25.96 3.12 31.73
CA LEU A 69 24.85 2.68 30.87
C LEU A 69 24.32 3.82 29.99
N ILE A 70 24.14 5.03 30.53
CA ILE A 70 23.76 6.22 29.73
C ILE A 70 24.82 6.49 28.65
N HIS A 71 26.12 6.36 28.99
CA HIS A 71 27.20 6.50 28.02
C HIS A 71 27.18 5.42 26.95
N LYS A 72 27.03 4.13 27.31
CA LYS A 72 26.93 3.03 26.33
C LYS A 72 25.78 3.26 25.35
N ILE A 73 24.61 3.68 25.85
CA ILE A 73 23.41 3.95 25.04
C ILE A 73 23.64 5.14 24.09
N VAL A 74 24.17 6.26 24.59
CA VAL A 74 24.47 7.44 23.74
C VAL A 74 25.54 7.10 22.68
N ALA A 75 26.56 6.33 23.03
CA ALA A 75 27.60 5.87 22.12
C ALA A 75 27.02 4.95 21.02
N TYR A 76 26.17 4.00 21.37
CA TYR A 76 25.46 3.13 20.43
C TYR A 76 24.56 3.91 19.46
N LEU A 77 23.68 4.78 19.99
CA LEU A 77 22.77 5.58 19.17
C LEU A 77 23.54 6.54 18.23
N THR A 78 24.72 7.01 18.64
CA THR A 78 25.63 7.82 17.81
C THR A 78 26.32 6.98 16.73
N ARG A 79 26.85 5.80 17.10
CA ARG A 79 27.53 4.87 16.19
C ARG A 79 26.62 4.43 15.06
N HIS A 80 25.35 4.13 15.35
CA HIS A 80 24.38 3.67 14.36
C HIS A 80 23.54 4.79 13.71
N GLY A 81 23.91 6.07 13.90
CA GLY A 81 23.29 7.20 13.20
C GLY A 81 21.82 7.48 13.58
N ILE A 82 21.42 7.15 14.81
CA ILE A 82 20.08 7.40 15.35
C ILE A 82 20.01 8.78 16.02
N ILE A 83 21.14 9.23 16.61
CA ILE A 83 21.40 10.59 17.08
C ILE A 83 22.74 11.08 16.53
N ASN A 84 23.08 12.36 16.71
CA ASN A 84 24.42 12.91 16.40
C ASN A 84 24.89 12.66 14.96
N PHE A 85 23.97 12.79 14.00
CA PHE A 85 24.21 12.68 12.56
C PHE A 85 23.81 13.97 11.82
N GLY A 86 24.26 14.10 10.57
CA GLY A 86 23.96 15.28 9.74
C GLY A 86 24.77 16.51 10.13
N ARG A 87 24.12 17.67 10.22
CA ARG A 87 24.70 19.00 10.49
C ARG A 87 24.43 19.41 11.94
N PHE A 88 25.44 19.30 12.80
CA PHE A 88 25.38 19.70 14.21
C PHE A 88 26.75 20.17 14.71
N THR A 89 26.75 21.04 15.71
CA THR A 89 27.94 21.46 16.46
C THR A 89 28.35 20.36 17.43
N ARG A 90 29.50 19.75 17.19
CA ARG A 90 30.16 18.81 18.11
C ARG A 90 30.76 19.60 19.28
N GLN A 91 30.50 19.14 20.50
CA GLN A 91 31.05 19.71 21.75
C GLN A 91 32.15 18.81 22.33
N THR A 92 32.08 17.50 22.08
CA THR A 92 33.09 16.51 22.49
C THR A 92 34.36 16.62 21.65
N ARG A 93 35.51 16.30 22.24
CA ARG A 93 36.74 16.10 21.47
C ARG A 93 36.62 14.82 20.64
N LEU A 94 36.78 14.92 19.32
CA LEU A 94 36.80 13.78 18.41
C LEU A 94 37.90 12.78 18.80
N GLN A 95 37.49 11.62 19.34
CA GLN A 95 38.42 10.54 19.68
C GLN A 95 38.90 9.84 18.41
N ARG A 96 40.20 9.50 18.37
CA ARG A 96 40.86 8.87 17.22
C ARG A 96 41.53 7.59 17.73
N TYR A 97 40.86 6.46 17.56
CA TYR A 97 41.30 5.17 18.10
C TYR A 97 42.45 4.55 17.29
N LEU A 98 42.36 4.64 15.96
CA LEU A 98 43.39 4.13 15.05
C LEU A 98 44.48 5.19 14.76
N PRO A 99 45.76 4.78 14.60
CA PRO A 99 46.84 5.65 14.14
C PRO A 99 46.57 6.30 12.78
N ALA A 100 47.23 7.43 12.49
CA ALA A 100 46.97 8.21 11.28
C ALA A 100 47.13 7.41 9.96
N GLY A 101 48.16 6.56 9.86
CA GLY A 101 48.36 5.66 8.71
C GLY A 101 47.53 4.37 8.72
N LYS A 102 46.57 4.23 9.63
CA LYS A 102 45.70 3.05 9.79
C LYS A 102 44.19 3.38 9.74
N ARG A 103 43.82 4.59 9.33
CA ARG A 103 42.43 5.09 9.35
C ARG A 103 41.98 5.76 8.06
N THR A 104 42.66 5.52 6.93
CA THR A 104 42.28 6.09 5.64
C THR A 104 41.13 5.32 5.01
N VAL A 105 40.09 6.03 4.54
CA VAL A 105 38.92 5.43 3.89
C VAL A 105 38.63 6.11 2.56
N ALA A 106 38.53 5.34 1.48
CA ALA A 106 37.98 5.81 0.22
C ALA A 106 36.47 5.48 0.13
N VAL A 107 35.63 6.49 -0.06
CA VAL A 107 34.19 6.32 -0.30
C VAL A 107 33.94 6.50 -1.80
N ILE A 108 33.34 5.50 -2.45
CA ILE A 108 33.13 5.51 -3.90
C ILE A 108 31.69 5.94 -4.20
N GLY A 109 31.57 7.11 -4.83
CA GLY A 109 30.33 7.83 -5.11
C GLY A 109 30.00 8.87 -4.03
N ALA A 110 29.73 10.11 -4.43
CA ALA A 110 29.22 11.20 -3.59
C ALA A 110 27.68 11.31 -3.66
N GLY A 111 27.00 10.19 -3.85
CA GLY A 111 25.54 10.08 -3.67
C GLY A 111 25.14 10.20 -2.19
N ALA A 112 23.83 10.18 -1.91
CA ALA A 112 23.30 10.27 -0.54
C ALA A 112 23.92 9.24 0.44
N ALA A 113 24.19 8.02 -0.04
CA ALA A 113 24.87 6.98 0.74
C ALA A 113 26.33 7.33 1.05
N GLY A 114 27.09 7.81 0.06
CA GLY A 114 28.50 8.17 0.25
C GLY A 114 28.67 9.40 1.14
N ILE A 115 27.81 10.41 0.99
CA ILE A 115 27.80 11.59 1.86
C ILE A 115 27.44 11.19 3.31
N ALA A 116 26.47 10.29 3.51
CA ALA A 116 26.14 9.75 4.83
C ALA A 116 27.33 8.99 5.45
N ALA A 117 27.92 8.07 4.69
CA ALA A 117 29.06 7.27 5.13
C ALA A 117 30.27 8.15 5.48
N ALA A 118 30.67 9.06 4.59
CA ALA A 118 31.81 9.95 4.80
C ALA A 118 31.60 10.90 5.98
N SER A 119 30.39 11.46 6.13
CA SER A 119 30.08 12.35 7.25
C SER A 119 30.11 11.61 8.60
N GLN A 120 29.63 10.37 8.66
CA GLN A 120 29.70 9.53 9.87
C GLN A 120 31.13 9.07 10.16
N LEU A 121 31.88 8.57 9.17
CA LEU A 121 33.29 8.15 9.34
C LEU A 121 34.19 9.31 9.79
N LYS A 122 34.02 10.52 9.23
CA LYS A 122 34.70 11.73 9.75
C LYS A 122 34.28 12.05 11.20
N SER A 123 33.02 11.80 11.55
CA SER A 123 32.51 11.86 12.95
C SER A 123 33.05 10.75 13.87
N PHE A 124 33.63 9.67 13.33
CA PHE A 124 34.26 8.57 14.09
C PHE A 124 35.80 8.64 14.07
N GLY A 125 36.37 9.70 13.49
CA GLY A 125 37.81 9.97 13.54
C GLY A 125 38.63 9.32 12.42
N PHE A 126 38.00 8.82 11.34
CA PHE A 126 38.70 8.38 10.14
C PHE A 126 39.13 9.55 9.25
N ASP A 127 40.16 9.33 8.43
CA ASP A 127 40.57 10.27 7.37
C ASP A 127 39.91 9.82 6.06
N VAL A 128 38.95 10.58 5.56
CA VAL A 128 38.04 10.14 4.49
C VAL A 128 38.22 10.97 3.22
N ILE A 129 38.41 10.29 2.10
CA ILE A 129 38.32 10.84 0.74
C ILE A 129 37.11 10.24 0.02
N VAL A 130 36.37 11.04 -0.73
CA VAL A 130 35.22 10.61 -1.54
C VAL A 130 35.56 10.79 -3.01
N LEU A 131 35.42 9.75 -3.81
CA LEU A 131 35.63 9.80 -5.27
C LEU A 131 34.28 9.78 -5.98
N GLU A 132 34.01 10.76 -6.83
CA GLU A 132 32.77 10.86 -7.61
C GLU A 132 33.12 10.98 -9.10
N GLY A 133 32.50 10.12 -9.93
CA GLY A 133 32.79 10.07 -11.36
C GLY A 133 32.19 11.25 -12.15
N ARG A 134 31.30 12.03 -11.55
CA ARG A 134 30.67 13.22 -12.15
C ARG A 134 31.32 14.51 -11.64
N GLU A 135 31.04 15.61 -12.33
CA GLU A 135 31.28 17.00 -11.91
C GLU A 135 30.57 17.43 -10.61
N ARG A 136 29.62 16.60 -10.12
CA ARG A 136 28.69 16.99 -9.06
C ARG A 136 28.40 15.87 -8.07
N VAL A 137 28.22 16.28 -6.82
CA VAL A 137 27.64 15.46 -5.74
C VAL A 137 26.17 15.05 -6.02
N GLY A 138 25.63 14.20 -5.15
CA GLY A 138 24.21 13.79 -5.13
C GLY A 138 23.92 12.55 -5.99
N GLY A 139 24.72 12.28 -7.02
CA GLY A 139 24.55 11.11 -7.89
C GLY A 139 23.17 11.09 -8.56
N ARG A 140 22.32 10.13 -8.16
CA ARG A 140 20.91 10.01 -8.59
C ARG A 140 19.98 11.10 -8.02
N VAL A 141 20.43 11.89 -7.05
CA VAL A 141 19.83 13.19 -6.74
C VAL A 141 20.46 14.21 -7.69
N GLN A 142 19.68 14.71 -8.66
CA GLN A 142 20.13 15.61 -9.69
C GLN A 142 19.15 16.76 -9.86
N SER A 143 19.64 17.96 -9.62
CA SER A 143 18.92 19.21 -9.84
C SER A 143 19.50 20.00 -11.00
N PHE A 144 18.67 20.85 -11.61
CA PHE A 144 19.07 21.87 -12.57
C PHE A 144 18.43 23.22 -12.19
N ARG A 145 18.99 24.34 -12.67
CA ARG A 145 18.51 25.69 -12.34
C ARG A 145 17.85 26.35 -13.55
N SER A 146 16.68 26.96 -13.37
CA SER A 146 15.97 27.73 -14.40
C SER A 146 15.25 28.93 -13.77
N LYS A 147 15.40 30.13 -14.36
CA LYS A 147 14.85 31.41 -13.82
C LYS A 147 15.07 31.60 -12.31
N GLY A 148 16.24 31.20 -11.80
CA GLY A 148 16.58 31.23 -10.37
C GLY A 148 16.10 30.02 -9.55
N GLN A 149 15.00 29.37 -9.92
CA GLN A 149 14.47 28.17 -9.26
C GLN A 149 15.38 26.94 -9.47
N LEU A 150 15.47 26.04 -8.48
CA LEU A 150 16.08 24.72 -8.60
C LEU A 150 15.00 23.65 -8.81
N ILE A 151 15.21 22.72 -9.76
CA ILE A 151 14.23 21.70 -10.14
C ILE A 151 14.89 20.32 -10.15
N GLU A 152 14.28 19.33 -9.48
CA GLU A 152 14.82 17.98 -9.33
C GLU A 152 14.46 17.06 -10.51
N ALA A 153 15.46 16.80 -11.35
CA ALA A 153 15.44 15.78 -12.40
C ALA A 153 15.62 14.35 -11.86
N GLY A 154 16.29 14.21 -10.70
CA GLY A 154 16.46 12.96 -9.94
C GLY A 154 15.36 12.74 -8.90
N CYS A 155 15.75 12.50 -7.65
CA CYS A 155 14.80 12.40 -6.53
C CYS A 155 14.10 13.75 -6.24
N ASP A 156 12.78 13.82 -6.39
CA ASP A 156 11.96 15.03 -6.22
C ASP A 156 10.75 14.89 -5.29
N MET A 157 10.41 13.65 -4.90
CA MET A 157 9.39 13.33 -3.90
C MET A 157 9.98 12.47 -2.80
N LEU A 158 9.63 12.81 -1.56
CA LEU A 158 9.93 12.06 -0.35
C LEU A 158 8.63 11.42 0.14
N HIS A 159 8.62 10.09 0.22
CA HIS A 159 7.49 9.30 0.74
C HIS A 159 7.69 9.08 2.24
N ASN A 160 6.61 9.18 3.03
CA ASN A 160 6.62 8.96 4.48
C ASN A 160 7.79 9.65 5.21
N ILE A 161 7.96 10.96 4.96
CA ILE A 161 9.06 11.74 5.56
C ILE A 161 9.02 11.75 7.09
N TYR A 162 7.84 11.63 7.70
CA TYR A 162 7.70 11.49 9.15
C TYR A 162 8.38 10.22 9.65
N ARG A 163 9.31 10.36 10.62
CA ARG A 163 10.24 9.31 11.09
C ARG A 163 11.37 8.93 10.13
N SER A 164 11.50 9.62 8.99
CA SER A 164 12.69 9.50 8.12
C SER A 164 13.87 10.24 8.75
N PRO A 165 15.11 9.74 8.66
CA PRO A 165 16.28 10.55 9.01
C PRO A 165 16.39 11.84 8.16
N LEU A 166 15.73 11.88 6.99
CA LEU A 166 15.68 13.06 6.13
C LEU A 166 14.85 14.20 6.74
N GLU A 167 13.89 13.91 7.64
CA GLU A 167 13.16 14.91 8.43
C GLU A 167 14.15 15.75 9.26
N ILE A 168 15.08 15.07 9.92
CA ILE A 168 16.14 15.67 10.75
C ILE A 168 17.12 16.45 9.89
N LEU A 169 17.61 15.88 8.78
CA LEU A 169 18.56 16.57 7.90
C LEU A 169 17.98 17.88 7.34
N ILE A 170 16.71 17.88 6.94
CA ILE A 170 16.05 19.07 6.39
C ILE A 170 15.85 20.12 7.49
N ALA A 171 15.41 19.72 8.68
CA ALA A 171 15.29 20.60 9.84
C ALA A 171 16.62 21.25 10.26
N GLN A 172 17.76 20.57 10.06
CA GLN A 172 19.09 21.12 10.34
C GLN A 172 19.55 22.21 9.35
N MET A 173 18.91 22.38 8.18
CA MET A 173 19.40 23.29 7.12
C MET A 173 18.85 24.72 7.19
N GLU A 174 17.81 24.97 8.01
CA GLU A 174 17.12 26.24 8.28
C GLU A 174 16.38 26.87 7.07
N GLU A 175 17.01 26.91 5.90
CA GLU A 175 16.52 27.54 4.65
C GLU A 175 15.61 26.62 3.81
N VAL A 176 15.27 25.44 4.32
CA VAL A 176 14.74 24.32 3.53
C VAL A 176 13.38 23.88 4.08
N GLY A 177 12.32 24.45 3.51
CA GLY A 177 10.93 24.06 3.82
C GLY A 177 10.51 22.72 3.20
N LEU A 178 9.35 22.23 3.66
CA LEU A 178 8.65 21.07 3.11
C LEU A 178 7.32 21.51 2.49
N VAL A 179 6.99 20.97 1.31
CA VAL A 179 5.70 21.20 0.65
C VAL A 179 5.01 19.85 0.43
N ALA A 180 3.84 19.67 1.04
CA ALA A 180 2.98 18.51 0.80
C ALA A 180 2.30 18.62 -0.57
N SER A 181 2.00 17.47 -1.18
CA SER A 181 1.22 17.39 -2.42
C SER A 181 -0.21 17.95 -2.25
N SER A 182 -0.64 18.76 -3.21
CA SER A 182 -2.04 19.20 -3.34
C SER A 182 -2.96 18.01 -3.66
N PRO A 183 -4.28 18.08 -3.35
CA PRO A 183 -5.25 17.08 -3.80
C PRO A 183 -5.33 17.02 -5.33
N THR A 184 -4.89 15.88 -5.88
CA THR A 184 -4.65 15.68 -7.32
C THR A 184 -5.95 15.57 -8.12
N ARG A 185 -6.20 16.50 -9.06
CA ARG A 185 -7.30 16.34 -10.05
C ARG A 185 -6.96 15.22 -11.05
N VAL A 186 -7.95 14.42 -11.46
CA VAL A 186 -7.76 13.30 -12.39
C VAL A 186 -8.51 13.56 -13.70
N TYR A 187 -7.81 13.49 -14.83
CA TYR A 187 -8.34 13.72 -16.17
C TYR A 187 -8.41 12.42 -16.98
N CYS A 188 -9.43 12.29 -17.82
CA CYS A 188 -9.59 11.21 -18.80
C CYS A 188 -9.98 11.84 -20.15
N ASP A 189 -9.18 11.60 -21.19
CA ASP A 189 -9.34 12.19 -22.52
C ASP A 189 -9.55 13.72 -22.51
N GLY A 190 -8.74 14.39 -21.69
CA GLY A 190 -8.78 15.85 -21.50
C GLY A 190 -9.87 16.36 -20.54
N LYS A 191 -10.88 15.55 -20.24
CA LYS A 191 -12.01 15.95 -19.37
C LYS A 191 -11.78 15.52 -17.93
N LEU A 192 -12.26 16.30 -16.96
CA LEU A 192 -12.18 15.94 -15.54
C LEU A 192 -12.99 14.66 -15.28
N ALA A 193 -12.39 13.68 -14.60
CA ALA A 193 -13.05 12.41 -14.26
C ALA A 193 -14.14 12.64 -13.19
N HIS A 194 -15.28 11.96 -13.33
CA HIS A 194 -16.39 12.07 -12.39
C HIS A 194 -16.00 11.57 -10.99
N GLU A 195 -15.89 12.49 -10.02
CA GLU A 195 -15.22 12.26 -8.74
C GLU A 195 -15.75 11.03 -7.97
N ALA A 196 -17.08 10.89 -7.86
CA ALA A 196 -17.69 9.75 -7.16
C ALA A 196 -17.42 8.40 -7.88
N ARG A 197 -17.30 8.42 -9.21
CA ARG A 197 -16.97 7.23 -10.01
C ARG A 197 -15.49 6.86 -9.87
N HIS A 198 -14.61 7.85 -9.84
CA HIS A 198 -13.19 7.64 -9.56
C HIS A 198 -12.98 7.08 -8.15
N LYS A 199 -13.59 7.68 -7.12
CA LYS A 199 -13.54 7.19 -5.73
C LYS A 199 -14.00 5.74 -5.59
N LEU A 200 -15.06 5.34 -6.30
CA LEU A 200 -15.53 3.95 -6.33
C LEU A 200 -14.46 3.00 -6.91
N ILE A 201 -13.87 3.34 -8.06
CA ILE A 201 -12.82 2.52 -8.69
C ILE A 201 -11.54 2.47 -7.84
N THR A 202 -11.17 3.57 -7.18
CA THR A 202 -10.09 3.58 -6.17
C THR A 202 -10.40 2.66 -5.00
N SER A 203 -11.67 2.51 -4.59
CA SER A 203 -12.03 1.56 -3.53
C SER A 203 -11.88 0.10 -3.97
N TYR A 204 -12.26 -0.23 -5.22
CA TYR A 204 -12.01 -1.55 -5.80
C TYR A 204 -10.50 -1.86 -5.94
N TYR A 205 -9.68 -0.89 -6.36
CA TYR A 205 -8.22 -1.05 -6.36
C TYR A 205 -7.67 -1.32 -4.95
N LYS A 206 -8.14 -0.60 -3.92
CA LYS A 206 -7.74 -0.86 -2.52
C LYS A 206 -8.12 -2.27 -2.04
N GLN A 207 -9.31 -2.76 -2.38
CA GLN A 207 -9.73 -4.14 -2.08
C GLN A 207 -8.83 -5.17 -2.78
N MET A 208 -8.43 -4.93 -4.03
CA MET A 208 -7.47 -5.78 -4.74
C MET A 208 -6.08 -5.76 -4.08
N CYS A 209 -5.62 -4.61 -3.58
CA CYS A 209 -4.40 -4.52 -2.79
C CYS A 209 -4.52 -5.29 -1.46
N GLU A 210 -5.65 -5.21 -0.76
CA GLU A 210 -5.91 -5.98 0.47
C GLU A 210 -5.88 -7.49 0.22
N GLY A 211 -6.50 -7.96 -0.87
CA GLY A 211 -6.41 -9.36 -1.32
C GLY A 211 -4.98 -9.79 -1.68
N LEU A 212 -4.21 -8.93 -2.37
CA LEU A 212 -2.81 -9.19 -2.69
C LEU A 212 -1.94 -9.27 -1.42
N HIS A 213 -2.14 -8.37 -0.45
CA HIS A 213 -1.45 -8.43 0.83
C HIS A 213 -1.82 -9.68 1.63
N TYR A 214 -3.09 -10.10 1.63
CA TYR A 214 -3.53 -11.34 2.26
C TYR A 214 -2.84 -12.56 1.64
N LEU A 215 -2.77 -12.66 0.32
CA LEU A 215 -2.03 -13.74 -0.36
C LEU A 215 -0.54 -13.71 0.01
N ALA A 216 0.09 -12.54 0.01
CA ALA A 216 1.52 -12.36 0.30
C ALA A 216 1.92 -12.64 1.77
N HIS A 217 0.96 -12.69 2.71
CA HIS A 217 1.22 -13.10 4.09
C HIS A 217 1.02 -14.62 4.32
N ASN A 218 0.18 -15.26 3.50
CA ASN A 218 -0.20 -16.67 3.67
C ASN A 218 0.49 -17.63 2.67
N SER A 219 1.12 -17.11 1.62
CA SER A 219 1.82 -17.92 0.62
C SER A 219 2.93 -17.12 -0.07
N GLU A 220 4.03 -17.79 -0.40
CA GLU A 220 5.11 -17.24 -1.24
C GLU A 220 4.86 -17.39 -2.75
N GLN A 221 3.72 -17.98 -3.17
CA GLN A 221 3.37 -18.43 -4.54
C GLN A 221 4.50 -18.35 -5.57
N ARG A 222 5.11 -19.51 -5.83
CA ARG A 222 6.17 -19.69 -6.83
C ARG A 222 5.60 -20.33 -8.08
N ASP A 223 6.14 -19.96 -9.23
CA ASP A 223 5.89 -20.63 -10.51
C ASP A 223 6.51 -22.03 -10.49
N GLU A 224 5.72 -23.07 -10.77
CA GLU A 224 6.12 -24.46 -10.58
C GLU A 224 7.28 -24.91 -11.49
N VAL A 225 7.42 -24.29 -12.67
CA VAL A 225 8.41 -24.67 -13.68
C VAL A 225 9.74 -23.94 -13.46
N THR A 226 9.69 -22.66 -13.10
CA THR A 226 10.88 -21.80 -12.96
C THR A 226 11.32 -21.61 -11.50
N ASN A 227 10.48 -21.95 -10.52
CA ASN A 227 10.67 -21.69 -9.09
C ASN A 227 10.87 -20.19 -8.74
N HIS A 228 10.50 -19.30 -9.66
CA HIS A 228 10.48 -17.85 -9.47
C HIS A 228 9.23 -17.42 -8.69
N TYR A 229 9.28 -16.27 -8.01
CA TYR A 229 8.07 -15.69 -7.41
C TYR A 229 7.07 -15.26 -8.49
N VAL A 230 5.77 -15.41 -8.22
CA VAL A 230 4.71 -14.86 -9.06
C VAL A 230 4.75 -13.33 -9.06
N SER A 231 4.38 -12.71 -10.19
CA SER A 231 4.43 -11.25 -10.37
C SER A 231 3.19 -10.53 -9.82
N ARG A 232 3.34 -9.24 -9.48
CA ARG A 232 2.23 -8.38 -9.03
C ARG A 232 1.11 -8.31 -10.08
N GLN A 233 1.48 -8.17 -11.36
CA GLN A 233 0.53 -8.19 -12.48
C GLN A 233 -0.30 -9.48 -12.47
N ARG A 234 0.35 -10.64 -12.30
CA ARG A 234 -0.31 -11.94 -12.33
C ARG A 234 -1.26 -12.15 -11.14
N VAL A 235 -0.91 -11.66 -9.95
CA VAL A 235 -1.83 -11.73 -8.79
C VAL A 235 -3.03 -10.81 -8.99
N PHE A 236 -2.84 -9.58 -9.49
CA PHE A 236 -3.97 -8.70 -9.83
C PHE A 236 -4.88 -9.27 -10.92
N GLU A 237 -4.33 -9.93 -11.95
CA GLU A 237 -5.10 -10.66 -12.96
C GLU A 237 -5.90 -11.81 -12.34
N ASN A 238 -5.27 -12.65 -11.50
CA ASN A 238 -5.94 -13.78 -10.87
C ASN A 238 -7.11 -13.33 -9.98
N LEU A 239 -6.90 -12.30 -9.16
CA LEU A 239 -7.95 -11.70 -8.32
C LEU A 239 -9.10 -11.11 -9.16
N PHE A 240 -8.78 -10.35 -10.21
CA PHE A 240 -9.77 -9.77 -11.11
C PHE A 240 -10.58 -10.86 -11.84
N ASN A 241 -9.92 -11.88 -12.39
CA ASN A 241 -10.55 -13.00 -13.08
C ASN A 241 -11.44 -13.83 -12.15
N MET A 242 -11.05 -14.01 -10.88
CA MET A 242 -11.87 -14.70 -9.87
C MET A 242 -13.17 -13.93 -9.58
N ILE A 243 -13.09 -12.60 -9.40
CA ILE A 243 -14.24 -11.75 -9.12
C ILE A 243 -15.16 -11.64 -10.36
N GLU A 244 -14.60 -11.47 -11.55
CA GLU A 244 -15.33 -11.46 -12.83
C GLU A 244 -16.00 -12.81 -13.11
N ARG A 245 -15.36 -13.95 -12.78
CA ARG A 245 -15.99 -15.29 -12.83
C ARG A 245 -17.16 -15.38 -11.86
N ARG A 246 -17.02 -14.91 -10.62
CA ARG A 246 -18.13 -14.87 -9.64
C ARG A 246 -19.29 -14.01 -10.13
N GLN A 247 -19.02 -12.84 -10.72
CA GLN A 247 -20.07 -11.98 -11.26
C GLN A 247 -20.80 -12.62 -12.45
N LYS A 248 -20.08 -13.31 -13.35
CA LYS A 248 -20.69 -14.07 -14.45
C LYS A 248 -21.54 -15.25 -13.98
N LEU A 249 -21.13 -15.95 -12.92
CA LEU A 249 -21.95 -17.00 -12.28
C LEU A 249 -23.21 -16.42 -11.62
N ASN A 250 -23.10 -15.29 -10.91
CA ASN A 250 -24.26 -14.58 -10.35
C ASN A 250 -25.26 -14.18 -11.46
N TYR A 251 -24.76 -13.62 -12.57
CA TYR A 251 -25.60 -13.22 -13.69
C TYR A 251 -26.23 -14.41 -14.42
N PHE A 252 -25.50 -15.51 -14.59
CA PHE A 252 -26.04 -16.76 -15.14
C PHE A 252 -27.17 -17.30 -14.26
N ASN A 253 -26.97 -17.39 -12.94
CA ASN A 253 -27.99 -17.85 -12.01
C ASN A 253 -29.25 -16.96 -12.03
N TYR A 254 -29.08 -15.63 -12.10
CA TYR A 254 -30.18 -14.69 -12.29
C TYR A 254 -30.95 -14.92 -13.61
N CYS A 255 -30.25 -15.19 -14.70
CA CYS A 255 -30.88 -15.50 -16.00
C CYS A 255 -31.61 -16.85 -16.00
N SER A 256 -31.01 -17.88 -15.40
CA SER A 256 -31.62 -19.21 -15.26
C SER A 256 -32.88 -19.16 -14.39
N ALA A 257 -32.85 -18.44 -13.26
CA ALA A 257 -34.03 -18.22 -12.42
C ALA A 257 -35.13 -17.42 -13.15
N ASN A 258 -34.77 -16.40 -13.95
CA ASN A 258 -35.72 -15.68 -14.79
C ASN A 258 -36.36 -16.58 -15.86
N LEU A 259 -35.59 -17.49 -16.47
CA LEU A 259 -36.09 -18.44 -17.46
C LEU A 259 -37.03 -19.46 -16.81
N GLU A 260 -36.64 -20.06 -15.69
CA GLU A 260 -37.46 -21.01 -14.93
C GLU A 260 -38.79 -20.39 -14.50
N MET A 261 -38.77 -19.17 -13.96
CA MET A 261 -39.98 -18.44 -13.57
C MET A 261 -40.83 -18.02 -14.79
N SER A 262 -40.21 -17.70 -15.93
CA SER A 262 -40.95 -17.42 -17.18
C SER A 262 -41.66 -18.66 -17.71
N LEU A 263 -41.03 -19.84 -17.64
CA LEU A 263 -41.63 -21.12 -18.02
C LEU A 263 -42.77 -21.51 -17.06
N LYS A 264 -42.57 -21.38 -15.75
CA LYS A 264 -43.64 -21.60 -14.75
C LYS A 264 -44.85 -20.70 -14.96
N ARG A 265 -44.63 -19.42 -15.29
CA ARG A 265 -45.72 -18.49 -15.64
C ARG A 265 -46.50 -18.96 -16.87
N GLU A 266 -45.81 -19.48 -17.89
CA GLU A 266 -46.45 -20.01 -19.09
C GLU A 266 -47.20 -21.33 -18.79
N GLU A 267 -46.67 -22.20 -17.93
CA GLU A 267 -47.35 -23.40 -17.43
C GLU A 267 -48.66 -23.06 -16.70
N HIS A 268 -48.63 -22.12 -15.73
CA HIS A 268 -49.82 -21.64 -15.03
C HIS A 268 -50.85 -21.02 -16.00
N PHE A 269 -50.40 -20.24 -16.99
CA PHE A 269 -51.28 -19.67 -18.02
C PHE A 269 -51.94 -20.75 -18.90
N GLN A 270 -51.21 -21.80 -19.26
CA GLN A 270 -51.77 -22.94 -20.00
C GLN A 270 -52.78 -23.73 -19.16
N LYS A 271 -52.51 -23.94 -17.86
CA LYS A 271 -53.45 -24.59 -16.92
C LYS A 271 -54.72 -23.76 -16.72
N MET A 272 -54.60 -22.45 -16.50
CA MET A 272 -55.74 -21.54 -16.47
C MET A 272 -56.59 -21.65 -17.75
N GLY A 273 -55.95 -21.64 -18.92
CA GLY A 273 -56.62 -21.83 -20.21
C GLY A 273 -57.37 -23.16 -20.32
N HIS A 274 -56.76 -24.25 -19.84
CA HIS A 274 -57.39 -25.58 -19.81
C HIS A 274 -58.59 -25.62 -18.84
N LEU A 275 -58.42 -25.18 -17.59
CA LEU A 275 -59.48 -25.13 -16.58
C LEU A 275 -60.67 -24.27 -17.04
N ARG A 276 -60.41 -23.12 -17.67
CA ARG A 276 -61.43 -22.26 -18.29
C ARG A 276 -62.19 -22.98 -19.41
N ASN A 277 -61.52 -23.81 -20.21
CA ASN A 277 -62.18 -24.58 -21.27
C ASN A 277 -63.02 -25.74 -20.71
N VAL A 278 -62.52 -26.44 -19.68
CA VAL A 278 -63.28 -27.49 -18.97
C VAL A 278 -64.54 -26.90 -18.31
N ALA A 279 -64.41 -25.75 -17.65
CA ALA A 279 -65.55 -25.03 -17.08
C ALA A 279 -66.59 -24.66 -18.14
N MET A 280 -66.17 -24.13 -19.31
CA MET A 280 -67.10 -23.83 -20.42
C MET A 280 -67.85 -25.07 -20.92
N MET A 281 -67.17 -26.20 -21.10
CA MET A 281 -67.81 -27.44 -21.57
C MET A 281 -68.83 -27.98 -20.55
N ALA A 282 -68.56 -27.80 -19.26
CA ALA A 282 -69.49 -28.17 -18.20
C ALA A 282 -70.66 -27.17 -18.06
N GLU A 283 -70.41 -25.86 -18.25
CA GLU A 283 -71.45 -24.81 -18.34
C GLU A 283 -72.41 -25.06 -19.52
N GLU A 284 -71.86 -25.33 -20.71
CA GLU A 284 -72.62 -25.64 -21.93
C GLU A 284 -73.48 -26.89 -21.75
N LYS A 285 -72.90 -27.99 -21.26
CA LYS A 285 -73.63 -29.22 -20.95
C LYS A 285 -74.69 -29.03 -19.85
N LEU A 286 -74.46 -28.14 -18.88
CA LEU A 286 -75.46 -27.81 -17.85
C LEU A 286 -76.66 -27.08 -18.45
N LEU A 287 -76.45 -26.20 -19.44
CA LEU A 287 -77.52 -25.52 -20.18
C LEU A 287 -78.31 -26.47 -21.09
N GLU A 288 -77.67 -27.52 -21.61
CA GLU A 288 -78.34 -28.58 -22.39
C GLU A 288 -79.07 -29.61 -21.51
N THR A 289 -78.82 -29.66 -20.19
CA THR A 289 -79.37 -30.70 -19.30
C THR A 289 -80.84 -30.41 -18.95
N PRO A 290 -81.79 -31.33 -19.22
CA PRO A 290 -83.21 -31.18 -18.89
C PRO A 290 -83.48 -30.82 -17.42
N LEU A 291 -84.55 -30.04 -17.18
CA LEU A 291 -84.87 -29.50 -15.85
C LEU A 291 -85.24 -30.56 -14.80
N ASP A 292 -85.56 -31.78 -15.22
CA ASP A 292 -85.95 -32.91 -14.38
C ASP A 292 -84.77 -33.78 -13.89
N ASP A 293 -83.60 -33.73 -14.55
CA ASP A 293 -82.38 -34.39 -14.03
C ASP A 293 -81.64 -33.52 -13.01
N HIS A 294 -82.27 -33.36 -11.85
CA HIS A 294 -81.70 -32.64 -10.70
C HIS A 294 -80.39 -33.26 -10.16
N LEU A 295 -80.06 -34.51 -10.52
CA LEU A 295 -78.82 -35.16 -10.07
C LEU A 295 -77.64 -34.74 -10.95
N LEU A 296 -77.79 -34.83 -12.28
CA LEU A 296 -76.77 -34.40 -13.23
C LEU A 296 -76.54 -32.88 -13.14
N GLN A 297 -77.61 -32.08 -13.03
CA GLN A 297 -77.48 -30.63 -12.82
C GLN A 297 -76.68 -30.30 -11.56
N ARG A 298 -76.92 -31.01 -10.45
CA ARG A 298 -76.17 -30.83 -9.19
C ARG A 298 -74.71 -31.29 -9.27
N SER A 299 -74.42 -32.35 -10.03
CA SER A 299 -73.02 -32.76 -10.27
C SER A 299 -72.31 -31.71 -11.10
N LEU A 300 -72.83 -31.38 -12.29
CA LEU A 300 -72.22 -30.39 -13.19
C LEU A 300 -72.00 -29.05 -12.48
N PHE A 301 -72.98 -28.56 -11.71
CA PHE A 301 -72.81 -27.32 -10.95
C PHE A 301 -71.70 -27.41 -9.87
N ARG A 302 -71.55 -28.56 -9.20
CA ARG A 302 -70.43 -28.82 -8.28
C ARG A 302 -69.09 -28.88 -9.01
N ASP A 303 -69.05 -29.56 -10.14
CA ASP A 303 -67.83 -29.81 -10.92
C ASP A 303 -67.31 -28.50 -11.56
N ILE A 304 -68.22 -27.65 -12.06
CA ILE A 304 -67.93 -26.26 -12.46
C ILE A 304 -67.37 -25.47 -11.26
N LYS A 305 -68.02 -25.51 -10.10
CA LYS A 305 -67.62 -24.75 -8.89
C LYS A 305 -66.22 -25.14 -8.40
N ILE A 306 -65.87 -26.43 -8.43
CA ILE A 306 -64.53 -26.93 -8.11
C ILE A 306 -63.51 -26.51 -9.18
N THR A 307 -63.86 -26.62 -10.47
CA THR A 307 -62.97 -26.21 -11.57
C THR A 307 -62.63 -24.72 -11.52
N LEU A 308 -63.60 -23.88 -11.12
CA LEU A 308 -63.43 -22.45 -10.93
C LEU A 308 -62.56 -22.12 -9.70
N GLN A 309 -62.69 -22.89 -8.60
CA GLN A 309 -61.80 -22.75 -7.44
C GLN A 309 -60.33 -23.06 -7.80
N HIS A 310 -60.07 -24.16 -8.52
CA HIS A 310 -58.72 -24.46 -9.00
C HIS A 310 -58.18 -23.41 -10.01
N PHE A 311 -59.06 -22.76 -10.78
CA PHE A 311 -58.66 -21.67 -11.68
C PHE A 311 -58.23 -20.42 -10.90
N ASP A 312 -58.91 -20.09 -9.81
CA ASP A 312 -58.52 -18.98 -8.93
C ASP A 312 -57.19 -19.28 -8.20
N GLU A 313 -56.98 -20.52 -7.74
CA GLU A 313 -55.69 -20.97 -7.14
C GLU A 313 -54.51 -20.90 -8.14
N GLU A 314 -54.70 -21.37 -9.39
CA GLU A 314 -53.69 -21.27 -10.45
C GLU A 314 -53.46 -19.80 -10.90
N PHE A 315 -54.47 -18.92 -10.81
CA PHE A 315 -54.31 -17.49 -11.08
C PHE A 315 -53.50 -16.78 -9.98
N ASP A 316 -53.72 -17.08 -8.70
CA ASP A 316 -52.89 -16.55 -7.61
C ASP A 316 -51.44 -17.02 -7.74
N ALA A 317 -51.21 -18.28 -8.14
CA ALA A 317 -49.88 -18.78 -8.47
C ALA A 317 -49.24 -18.02 -9.65
N PHE A 318 -50.00 -17.77 -10.73
CA PHE A 318 -49.56 -16.94 -11.85
C PHE A 318 -49.18 -15.51 -11.40
N GLN A 319 -50.00 -14.86 -10.57
CA GLN A 319 -49.70 -13.52 -10.04
C GLN A 319 -48.45 -13.51 -9.17
N LEU A 320 -48.22 -14.54 -8.34
CA LEU A 320 -47.01 -14.66 -7.52
C LEU A 320 -45.75 -14.71 -8.39
N VAL A 321 -45.76 -15.53 -9.45
CA VAL A 321 -44.64 -15.67 -10.39
C VAL A 321 -44.40 -14.38 -11.20
N GLU A 322 -45.47 -13.75 -11.70
CA GLU A 322 -45.37 -12.47 -12.45
C GLU A 322 -44.85 -11.33 -11.57
N ASN A 323 -45.27 -11.25 -10.30
CA ASN A 323 -44.73 -10.29 -9.34
C ASN A 323 -43.24 -10.52 -9.05
N HIS A 324 -42.79 -11.78 -8.99
CA HIS A 324 -41.38 -12.12 -8.81
C HIS A 324 -40.53 -11.74 -10.03
N LEU A 325 -41.02 -12.00 -11.25
CA LEU A 325 -40.40 -11.55 -12.50
C LEU A 325 -40.33 -10.02 -12.57
N LEU A 326 -41.38 -9.31 -12.14
CA LEU A 326 -41.40 -7.84 -12.07
C LEU A 326 -40.40 -7.30 -11.03
N HIS A 327 -40.21 -7.99 -9.90
CA HIS A 327 -39.18 -7.66 -8.91
C HIS A 327 -37.77 -7.84 -9.50
N HIS A 328 -37.49 -8.98 -10.14
CA HIS A 328 -36.22 -9.21 -10.84
C HIS A 328 -35.95 -8.19 -11.96
N LYS A 329 -36.99 -7.73 -12.67
CA LYS A 329 -36.89 -6.68 -13.69
C LYS A 329 -36.57 -5.29 -13.11
N LYS A 330 -36.99 -5.01 -11.86
CA LYS A 330 -36.64 -3.78 -11.12
C LYS A 330 -35.23 -3.84 -10.50
N HIS A 331 -34.74 -5.05 -10.19
CA HIS A 331 -33.44 -5.28 -9.55
C HIS A 331 -32.55 -6.19 -10.42
N PRO A 332 -32.07 -5.72 -11.59
CA PRO A 332 -31.25 -6.52 -12.49
C PRO A 332 -29.87 -6.83 -11.92
N CYS A 333 -29.42 -8.08 -12.09
CA CYS A 333 -28.05 -8.47 -11.77
C CYS A 333 -27.05 -7.87 -12.78
N ALA A 334 -25.87 -7.45 -12.31
CA ALA A 334 -24.83 -6.90 -13.17
C ALA A 334 -24.18 -7.98 -14.07
N GLN A 335 -23.95 -7.66 -15.34
CA GLN A 335 -23.39 -8.59 -16.34
C GLN A 335 -21.86 -8.80 -16.24
N GLN A 336 -21.15 -7.84 -15.66
CA GLN A 336 -19.70 -7.73 -15.59
C GLN A 336 -19.30 -6.98 -14.33
N TYR A 337 -18.10 -7.21 -13.81
CA TYR A 337 -17.59 -6.53 -12.60
C TYR A 337 -17.19 -5.07 -12.85
N MET A 338 -16.60 -4.77 -14.00
CA MET A 338 -16.25 -3.40 -14.43
C MET A 338 -16.58 -3.20 -15.91
N ALA A 339 -17.07 -2.01 -16.29
CA ALA A 339 -17.15 -1.64 -17.70
C ALA A 339 -15.76 -1.26 -18.25
N PRO A 340 -15.53 -1.33 -19.59
CA PRO A 340 -14.21 -1.03 -20.17
C PRO A 340 -13.64 0.36 -19.81
N GLY A 341 -14.50 1.38 -19.67
CA GLY A 341 -14.10 2.72 -19.24
C GLY A 341 -13.68 2.79 -17.76
N ASP A 342 -14.17 1.89 -16.91
CA ASP A 342 -13.78 1.78 -15.50
C ASP A 342 -12.49 0.98 -15.35
N PHE A 343 -12.35 -0.11 -16.12
CA PHE A 343 -11.12 -0.91 -16.20
C PHE A 343 -9.92 -0.07 -16.64
N ARG A 344 -10.14 0.98 -17.45
CA ARG A 344 -9.12 1.98 -17.80
C ARG A 344 -8.69 2.83 -16.59
N GLN A 345 -9.61 3.25 -15.71
CA GLN A 345 -9.23 3.97 -14.46
C GLN A 345 -8.61 3.03 -13.42
N TYR A 346 -9.02 1.76 -13.39
CA TYR A 346 -8.37 0.72 -12.58
C TYR A 346 -6.91 0.53 -13.02
N ASN A 347 -6.66 0.44 -14.34
CA ASN A 347 -5.29 0.38 -14.87
C ASN A 347 -4.48 1.66 -14.64
N PHE A 348 -5.11 2.83 -14.48
CA PHE A 348 -4.42 4.04 -14.03
C PHE A 348 -3.83 3.86 -12.62
N HIS A 349 -4.53 3.21 -11.69
CA HIS A 349 -3.97 2.92 -10.36
C HIS A 349 -2.81 1.92 -10.43
N LEU A 350 -2.92 0.86 -11.25
CA LEU A 350 -1.80 -0.06 -11.52
C LEU A 350 -0.59 0.68 -12.13
N GLY A 351 -0.81 1.61 -13.07
CA GLY A 351 0.24 2.41 -13.67
C GLY A 351 0.88 3.44 -12.72
N PHE A 352 0.13 3.96 -11.76
CA PHE A 352 0.68 4.80 -10.70
C PHE A 352 1.60 3.98 -9.78
N GLU A 353 1.24 2.73 -9.49
CA GLU A 353 2.08 1.80 -8.75
C GLU A 353 3.40 1.50 -9.50
N GLU A 354 3.34 1.29 -10.82
CA GLU A 354 4.54 1.14 -11.67
C GLU A 354 5.44 2.39 -11.66
N ILE A 355 4.87 3.60 -11.61
CA ILE A 355 5.64 4.85 -11.45
C ILE A 355 6.40 4.86 -10.12
N LEU A 356 5.75 4.48 -9.00
CA LEU A 356 6.39 4.44 -7.68
C LEU A 356 7.55 3.42 -7.61
N GLN A 357 7.43 2.29 -8.32
CA GLN A 357 8.48 1.27 -8.38
C GLN A 357 9.53 1.50 -9.46
N GLY A 358 9.22 2.33 -10.47
CA GLY A 358 10.01 2.46 -11.69
C GLY A 358 10.12 1.15 -12.49
N ALA A 359 9.10 0.29 -12.42
CA ALA A 359 9.11 -1.03 -13.02
C ALA A 359 7.70 -1.53 -13.34
N GLN A 360 7.55 -2.30 -14.41
CA GLN A 360 6.28 -2.96 -14.77
C GLN A 360 5.90 -4.01 -13.71
N LEU A 361 4.59 -4.13 -13.39
CA LEU A 361 4.07 -5.07 -12.39
C LEU A 361 4.36 -6.55 -12.70
N GLU A 362 4.68 -6.88 -13.95
CA GLU A 362 5.12 -8.20 -14.40
C GLU A 362 6.50 -8.61 -13.87
N LYS A 363 7.36 -7.64 -13.55
CA LYS A 363 8.75 -7.87 -13.13
C LYS A 363 8.93 -7.85 -11.61
N LEU A 364 7.96 -7.25 -10.90
CA LEU A 364 7.91 -7.09 -9.46
C LEU A 364 7.29 -8.32 -8.81
N GLN A 365 7.96 -8.93 -7.83
CA GLN A 365 7.39 -10.05 -7.06
C GLN A 365 6.18 -9.58 -6.23
N PHE A 366 5.15 -10.42 -6.09
CA PHE A 366 3.94 -10.01 -5.36
C PHE A 366 4.15 -9.77 -3.87
N THR A 367 5.10 -10.47 -3.25
CA THR A 367 5.52 -10.29 -1.84
C THR A 367 6.33 -9.02 -1.58
N GLN A 368 6.64 -8.20 -2.61
CA GLN A 368 7.20 -6.87 -2.37
C GLN A 368 6.12 -5.99 -1.68
N PHE A 369 6.47 -5.37 -0.55
CA PHE A 369 5.58 -4.62 0.36
C PHE A 369 4.67 -5.45 1.28
N THR A 370 5.18 -6.54 1.86
CA THR A 370 4.58 -7.15 3.07
C THR A 370 4.76 -6.31 4.35
N SER A 371 5.58 -5.25 4.34
CA SER A 371 5.75 -4.37 5.52
C SER A 371 4.49 -3.50 5.77
N PRO A 372 3.84 -3.58 6.94
CA PRO A 372 2.48 -3.08 7.15
C PRO A 372 2.42 -1.59 7.58
N ASP A 373 3.29 -0.73 7.06
CA ASP A 373 3.30 0.70 7.37
C ASP A 373 2.13 1.44 6.68
N LYS A 374 0.94 1.29 7.30
CA LYS A 374 -0.33 1.96 6.99
C LYS A 374 -0.30 3.45 7.35
N ILE A 375 0.75 4.15 6.94
CA ILE A 375 0.87 5.61 6.99
C ILE A 375 0.39 6.12 5.62
N GLU A 376 -0.50 7.12 5.63
CA GLU A 376 -0.90 7.80 4.40
C GLU A 376 0.35 8.30 3.68
N GLN A 377 0.56 7.90 2.42
CA GLN A 377 1.79 8.19 1.68
C GLN A 377 1.88 9.68 1.31
N SER A 378 2.26 10.49 2.30
CA SER A 378 2.40 11.94 2.21
C SER A 378 3.59 12.29 1.32
N MET A 379 3.35 12.35 0.01
CA MET A 379 4.33 12.77 -0.98
C MET A 379 4.71 14.22 -0.71
N THR A 380 5.94 14.42 -0.26
CA THR A 380 6.48 15.70 0.20
C THR A 380 7.63 16.11 -0.70
N ARG A 381 7.64 17.36 -1.17
CA ARG A 381 8.70 17.95 -2.00
C ARG A 381 9.52 18.95 -1.20
N VAL A 382 10.80 19.07 -1.55
CA VAL A 382 11.68 20.14 -1.05
C VAL A 382 11.77 21.23 -2.13
N PRO A 383 11.28 22.47 -1.89
CA PRO A 383 11.22 23.51 -2.92
C PRO A 383 12.58 23.90 -3.51
N ASN A 384 13.63 23.88 -2.67
CA ASN A 384 15.01 24.17 -3.06
C ASN A 384 15.80 22.90 -3.47
N GLY A 385 15.10 21.79 -3.76
CA GLY A 385 15.71 20.49 -4.06
C GLY A 385 16.35 19.78 -2.86
N ILE A 386 16.31 18.46 -2.86
CA ILE A 386 17.06 17.59 -1.94
C ILE A 386 18.57 17.69 -2.23
N TYR A 387 18.95 17.97 -3.48
CA TYR A 387 20.33 18.26 -3.87
C TYR A 387 20.95 19.38 -3.00
N SER A 388 20.18 20.43 -2.65
CA SER A 388 20.71 21.53 -1.85
C SER A 388 21.05 21.11 -0.42
N VAL A 389 20.27 20.20 0.18
CA VAL A 389 20.52 19.60 1.50
C VAL A 389 21.82 18.78 1.49
N LEU A 390 21.99 17.91 0.50
CA LEU A 390 23.20 17.08 0.36
C LEU A 390 24.45 17.93 0.09
N ALA A 391 24.35 18.91 -0.81
CA ALA A 391 25.46 19.79 -1.16
C ALA A 391 25.83 20.77 -0.04
N LYS A 392 24.85 21.27 0.73
CA LYS A 392 25.12 22.08 1.94
C LYS A 392 25.77 21.22 3.02
N LEU A 393 25.24 20.04 3.31
CA LEU A 393 25.86 19.11 4.28
C LEU A 393 27.31 18.75 3.91
N ALA A 394 27.60 18.47 2.64
CA ALA A 394 28.95 18.13 2.20
C ALA A 394 29.97 19.27 2.42
N ARG A 395 29.56 20.53 2.23
CA ARG A 395 30.39 21.72 2.52
C ARG A 395 30.50 22.00 4.00
N ASP A 396 29.38 22.05 4.72
CA ASP A 396 29.30 22.34 6.17
C ASP A 396 29.99 21.26 7.02
N ARG A 397 30.29 20.08 6.45
CA ARG A 397 31.09 18.99 7.06
C ARG A 397 32.51 18.90 6.51
N GLU A 398 32.90 19.77 5.58
CA GLU A 398 34.22 19.83 4.94
C GLU A 398 34.70 18.45 4.45
N LEU A 399 33.90 17.78 3.61
CA LEU A 399 34.27 16.49 3.04
C LEU A 399 35.26 16.69 1.88
N ASP A 400 36.37 15.95 1.85
CA ASP A 400 37.25 15.87 0.67
C ASP A 400 36.53 15.04 -0.41
N ILE A 401 35.80 15.73 -1.29
CA ILE A 401 35.09 15.12 -2.41
C ILE A 401 35.78 15.52 -3.71
N ARG A 402 36.23 14.50 -4.45
CA ARG A 402 36.89 14.65 -5.74
C ARG A 402 35.95 14.19 -6.84
N CYS A 403 35.24 15.17 -7.38
CA CYS A 403 34.47 15.06 -8.63
C CYS A 403 35.39 14.70 -9.81
N ASN A 404 34.82 14.39 -10.97
CA ASN A 404 35.54 14.05 -12.21
C ASN A 404 36.61 12.99 -11.98
N THR A 405 36.31 11.98 -11.15
CA THR A 405 37.25 10.94 -10.70
C THR A 405 36.55 9.59 -10.68
N LYS A 406 36.51 8.92 -11.84
CA LYS A 406 35.84 7.63 -12.04
C LYS A 406 36.72 6.49 -11.54
N VAL A 407 36.29 5.73 -10.53
CA VAL A 407 36.98 4.51 -10.09
C VAL A 407 36.84 3.42 -11.15
N CYS A 408 37.95 2.76 -11.49
CA CYS A 408 38.07 1.74 -12.51
C CYS A 408 38.57 0.39 -11.98
N GLU A 409 39.32 0.35 -10.87
CA GLU A 409 39.79 -0.89 -10.24
C GLU A 409 39.78 -0.77 -8.71
N ILE A 410 39.34 -1.84 -8.04
CA ILE A 410 39.36 -2.01 -6.58
C ILE A 410 40.05 -3.35 -6.29
N ASP A 411 41.19 -3.31 -5.62
CA ASP A 411 42.12 -4.43 -5.51
C ASP A 411 42.39 -4.73 -4.03
N THR A 412 41.97 -5.92 -3.58
CA THR A 412 42.09 -6.42 -2.21
C THR A 412 43.09 -7.58 -2.11
N THR A 413 43.99 -7.73 -3.08
CA THR A 413 45.03 -8.79 -3.08
C THR A 413 46.15 -8.51 -2.08
N MET A 414 46.37 -7.25 -1.73
CA MET A 414 47.36 -6.82 -0.74
C MET A 414 46.95 -7.21 0.69
N ASP A 415 47.95 -7.35 1.56
CA ASP A 415 47.75 -7.48 3.00
C ASP A 415 47.49 -6.09 3.63
N ASN A 416 46.53 -5.98 4.56
CA ASN A 416 46.22 -4.78 5.36
C ASN A 416 45.75 -3.50 4.60
N LEU A 417 45.69 -3.52 3.27
CA LEU A 417 45.38 -2.36 2.43
C LEU A 417 44.51 -2.73 1.22
N VAL A 418 43.71 -1.79 0.75
CA VAL A 418 42.98 -1.86 -0.52
C VAL A 418 43.59 -0.85 -1.49
N ARG A 419 43.91 -1.29 -2.71
CA ARG A 419 44.37 -0.43 -3.80
C ARG A 419 43.16 0.03 -4.61
N VAL A 420 43.12 1.33 -4.91
CA VAL A 420 42.04 1.97 -5.64
C VAL A 420 42.64 2.72 -6.82
N VAL A 421 42.16 2.39 -8.01
CA VAL A 421 42.52 3.06 -9.26
C VAL A 421 41.34 3.87 -9.74
N ALA A 422 41.57 5.14 -10.02
CA ALA A 422 40.62 6.02 -10.69
C ALA A 422 41.25 6.69 -11.91
N VAL A 423 40.41 7.12 -12.84
CA VAL A 423 40.78 7.94 -13.98
C VAL A 423 39.96 9.23 -13.90
N LYS A 424 40.61 10.37 -14.06
CA LYS A 424 39.95 11.66 -14.15
C LYS A 424 39.41 11.94 -15.56
N ASP A 425 38.51 12.91 -15.67
CA ASP A 425 37.94 13.35 -16.96
C ASP A 425 39.00 13.92 -17.93
N ASP A 426 40.16 14.37 -17.42
CA ASP A 426 41.33 14.80 -18.21
C ASP A 426 42.25 13.63 -18.65
N GLY A 427 41.94 12.41 -18.21
CA GLY A 427 42.72 11.20 -18.47
C GLY A 427 43.79 10.88 -17.41
N GLU A 428 44.00 11.73 -16.39
CA GLU A 428 44.97 11.43 -15.32
C GLU A 428 44.55 10.18 -14.54
N LYS A 429 45.44 9.18 -14.52
CA LYS A 429 45.26 7.96 -13.72
C LYS A 429 45.76 8.19 -12.29
N ILE A 430 44.85 8.16 -11.32
CA ILE A 430 45.15 8.12 -9.89
C ILE A 430 45.26 6.65 -9.46
N ASP A 431 46.37 6.26 -8.83
CA ASP A 431 46.61 4.91 -8.32
C ASP A 431 47.13 5.03 -6.88
N PHE A 432 46.35 4.60 -5.89
CA PHE A 432 46.67 4.81 -4.47
C PHE A 432 46.10 3.72 -3.55
N THR A 433 46.55 3.69 -2.30
CA THR A 433 46.15 2.67 -1.32
C THR A 433 45.49 3.28 -0.08
N VAL A 434 44.48 2.61 0.46
CA VAL A 434 43.76 2.99 1.68
C VAL A 434 43.58 1.80 2.62
N ASN A 435 43.32 2.05 3.90
CA ASN A 435 43.04 0.97 4.86
C ASN A 435 41.67 0.33 4.65
N PHE A 436 40.69 1.10 4.15
CA PHE A 436 39.30 0.66 3.96
C PHE A 436 38.65 1.35 2.75
N VAL A 437 37.60 0.72 2.21
CA VAL A 437 36.74 1.27 1.15
C VAL A 437 35.28 1.14 1.55
N VAL A 438 34.47 2.17 1.28
CA VAL A 438 33.00 2.07 1.28
C VAL A 438 32.50 2.27 -0.16
N SER A 439 32.08 1.18 -0.78
CA SER A 439 31.48 1.18 -2.12
C SER A 439 30.02 1.61 -2.05
N THR A 440 29.67 2.71 -2.73
CA THR A 440 28.27 3.14 -2.92
C THR A 440 27.82 3.08 -4.39
N ILE A 441 28.58 2.32 -5.20
CA ILE A 441 28.37 2.09 -6.63
C ILE A 441 26.94 1.57 -6.86
N PRO A 442 26.11 2.22 -7.72
CA PRO A 442 24.75 1.76 -7.96
C PRO A 442 24.69 0.34 -8.54
N ASN A 443 23.66 -0.44 -8.17
CA ASN A 443 23.48 -1.81 -8.66
C ASN A 443 23.45 -1.91 -10.20
N GLY A 444 22.97 -0.87 -10.90
CA GLY A 444 23.05 -0.81 -12.37
C GLY A 444 24.47 -0.78 -12.94
N VAL A 445 25.45 -0.24 -12.19
CA VAL A 445 26.88 -0.22 -12.53
C VAL A 445 27.57 -1.48 -12.03
N LEU A 446 27.19 -2.02 -10.85
CA LEU A 446 27.69 -3.32 -10.38
C LEU A 446 27.25 -4.46 -11.31
N LYS A 447 26.07 -4.37 -11.95
CA LYS A 447 25.68 -5.28 -13.05
C LYS A 447 26.70 -5.24 -14.19
N LYS A 448 27.28 -4.08 -14.53
CA LYS A 448 28.35 -3.97 -15.54
C LYS A 448 29.66 -4.64 -15.11
N THR A 449 30.09 -4.45 -13.86
CA THR A 449 31.19 -5.23 -13.28
C THR A 449 30.99 -6.75 -13.46
N VAL A 450 29.80 -7.29 -13.13
CA VAL A 450 29.54 -8.75 -13.22
C VAL A 450 29.10 -9.26 -14.60
N GLU A 451 29.02 -8.35 -15.58
CA GLU A 451 28.94 -8.61 -17.02
C GLU A 451 30.33 -8.57 -17.69
N ASN A 452 31.38 -8.18 -16.96
CA ASN A 452 32.73 -7.85 -17.47
C ASN A 452 32.74 -6.71 -18.50
N ASP A 453 31.81 -5.77 -18.37
CA ASP A 453 31.70 -4.57 -19.20
C ASP A 453 32.64 -3.49 -18.64
N PRO A 454 33.57 -2.94 -19.45
CA PRO A 454 34.63 -2.03 -18.99
C PRO A 454 34.12 -0.66 -18.49
N ILE A 455 32.82 -0.36 -18.60
CA ILE A 455 32.22 0.82 -17.97
C ILE A 455 32.13 0.63 -16.44
N GLY A 456 31.94 -0.60 -15.97
CA GLY A 456 31.94 -0.94 -14.54
C GLY A 456 33.35 -1.19 -14.00
N PRO A 457 33.65 -0.83 -12.73
CA PRO A 457 34.96 -1.05 -12.16
C PRO A 457 35.27 -2.53 -11.99
N LYS A 458 36.52 -2.90 -12.25
CA LYS A 458 37.10 -4.22 -11.99
C LYS A 458 37.30 -4.41 -10.48
N PHE A 459 37.07 -5.63 -10.00
CA PHE A 459 37.48 -6.06 -8.66
C PHE A 459 38.56 -7.14 -8.82
N GLU A 460 39.61 -7.06 -8.00
CA GLU A 460 40.68 -8.06 -7.94
C GLU A 460 40.87 -8.53 -6.48
N PRO A 461 40.61 -9.81 -6.13
CA PRO A 461 40.00 -10.84 -6.98
C PRO A 461 38.54 -10.50 -7.37
N PRO A 462 37.97 -11.20 -8.36
CA PRO A 462 36.57 -11.04 -8.75
C PRO A 462 35.59 -11.24 -7.59
N LEU A 463 34.44 -10.56 -7.67
CA LEU A 463 33.42 -10.58 -6.60
C LEU A 463 32.93 -12.00 -6.25
N PRO A 464 32.70 -12.31 -4.95
CA PRO A 464 32.17 -13.60 -4.51
C PRO A 464 30.87 -14.03 -5.22
N LYS A 465 30.72 -15.34 -5.45
CA LYS A 465 29.62 -15.93 -6.24
C LYS A 465 28.22 -15.56 -5.73
N ASN A 466 28.02 -15.57 -4.40
CA ASN A 466 26.79 -15.15 -3.75
C ASN A 466 26.47 -13.67 -4.04
N LYS A 467 27.44 -12.78 -3.84
CA LYS A 467 27.32 -11.34 -4.16
C LYS A 467 27.05 -11.11 -5.66
N VAL A 468 27.67 -11.87 -6.55
CA VAL A 468 27.40 -11.84 -8.00
C VAL A 468 25.97 -12.28 -8.33
N GLU A 469 25.47 -13.34 -7.70
CA GLU A 469 24.10 -13.83 -7.85
C GLU A 469 23.08 -12.81 -7.33
N ALA A 470 23.34 -12.19 -6.18
CA ALA A 470 22.52 -11.12 -5.61
C ALA A 470 22.48 -9.85 -6.50
N ILE A 471 23.64 -9.38 -6.97
CA ILE A 471 23.74 -8.26 -7.95
C ILE A 471 22.93 -8.58 -9.20
N LYS A 472 22.99 -9.81 -9.71
CA LYS A 472 22.24 -10.23 -10.91
C LYS A 472 20.74 -10.34 -10.63
N ALA A 473 20.34 -10.89 -9.48
CA ALA A 473 18.94 -11.10 -9.12
C ALA A 473 18.15 -9.80 -8.94
N LEU A 474 18.68 -8.80 -8.22
CA LEU A 474 17.94 -7.56 -7.96
C LEU A 474 17.48 -6.89 -9.27
N GLY A 475 16.21 -6.46 -9.30
CA GLY A 475 15.64 -5.67 -10.39
C GLY A 475 16.29 -4.29 -10.49
N LYS A 476 16.17 -3.65 -11.67
CA LYS A 476 16.71 -2.32 -11.96
C LYS A 476 15.56 -1.39 -12.40
N SER A 477 15.21 -0.42 -11.57
CA SER A 477 14.13 0.54 -11.85
C SER A 477 14.59 1.60 -12.86
N ILE A 478 13.64 2.16 -13.62
CA ILE A 478 13.86 3.23 -14.59
C ILE A 478 12.68 4.22 -14.52
N ILE A 479 12.85 5.32 -13.79
CA ILE A 479 11.92 6.46 -13.76
C ILE A 479 12.55 7.63 -14.52
N ASN A 480 12.19 7.78 -15.79
CA ASN A 480 12.56 8.99 -16.54
C ASN A 480 11.49 10.08 -16.37
N LYS A 481 11.86 11.32 -16.69
CA LYS A 481 11.00 12.50 -16.59
C LYS A 481 11.07 13.34 -17.84
N ILE A 482 10.00 14.07 -18.11
CA ILE A 482 9.94 15.18 -19.07
C ILE A 482 9.59 16.41 -18.23
N ILE A 483 10.41 17.46 -18.33
CA ILE A 483 10.29 18.65 -17.48
C ILE A 483 10.22 19.87 -18.38
N LEU A 484 9.09 20.56 -18.31
CA LEU A 484 8.67 21.59 -19.23
C LEU A 484 8.66 22.95 -18.52
N VAL A 485 9.43 23.90 -19.04
CA VAL A 485 9.50 25.28 -18.56
C VAL A 485 8.62 26.15 -19.45
N PHE A 486 7.65 26.83 -18.87
CA PHE A 486 6.72 27.71 -19.57
C PHE A 486 7.00 29.18 -19.24
N GLU A 487 6.26 30.09 -19.88
CA GLU A 487 6.34 31.51 -19.52
C GLU A 487 5.66 31.79 -18.18
N ARG A 488 4.40 31.34 -18.09
CA ARG A 488 3.51 31.42 -16.93
C ARG A 488 3.03 30.02 -16.52
N ASN A 489 2.61 29.88 -15.27
CA ASN A 489 1.71 28.82 -14.84
C ASN A 489 0.35 28.94 -15.56
N PHE A 490 -0.25 27.80 -15.94
CA PHE A 490 -1.61 27.74 -16.51
C PHE A 490 -2.46 26.59 -15.95
N TRP A 491 -1.87 25.80 -15.03
CA TRP A 491 -2.47 24.63 -14.41
C TRP A 491 -2.98 24.86 -12.99
N GLU A 492 -2.43 25.84 -12.25
CA GLU A 492 -2.69 25.94 -10.79
C GLU A 492 -4.15 26.28 -10.46
N ASP A 493 -4.75 27.28 -11.11
CA ASP A 493 -6.18 27.60 -10.93
C ASP A 493 -7.11 26.44 -11.35
N ASN A 494 -6.65 25.62 -12.30
CA ASN A 494 -7.40 24.54 -12.92
C ASN A 494 -6.99 23.13 -12.44
N GLY A 495 -6.14 22.99 -11.42
CA GLY A 495 -5.57 21.70 -11.04
C GLY A 495 -4.73 21.67 -9.76
N GLY A 496 -4.36 22.83 -9.20
CA GLY A 496 -3.36 22.91 -8.13
C GLY A 496 -1.96 22.53 -8.62
N CYS A 497 -1.07 22.18 -7.69
CA CYS A 497 0.32 21.87 -7.99
C CYS A 497 0.55 20.42 -8.49
N ALA A 498 -0.51 19.61 -8.63
CA ALA A 498 -0.42 18.24 -9.12
C ALA A 498 -1.73 17.77 -9.77
N PHE A 499 -1.64 17.07 -10.90
CA PHE A 499 -2.77 16.43 -11.57
C PHE A 499 -2.38 15.10 -12.24
N CYS A 500 -3.39 14.30 -12.57
CA CYS A 500 -3.24 12.99 -13.19
C CYS A 500 -3.96 12.93 -14.55
N ASN A 501 -3.46 12.11 -15.45
CA ASN A 501 -4.03 11.82 -16.75
C ASN A 501 -4.16 10.30 -16.94
N ILE A 502 -5.37 9.81 -17.21
CA ILE A 502 -5.63 8.39 -17.42
C ILE A 502 -5.22 8.02 -18.86
N ALA A 503 -4.09 7.31 -19.00
CA ALA A 503 -3.58 6.85 -20.30
C ALA A 503 -4.62 6.03 -21.10
N PRO A 504 -4.58 6.05 -22.44
CA PRO A 504 -5.56 5.36 -23.28
C PRO A 504 -5.36 3.84 -23.37
N THR A 505 -4.16 3.33 -23.08
CA THR A 505 -3.76 1.93 -23.34
C THR A 505 -2.90 1.37 -22.21
N VAL A 506 -3.06 0.08 -21.89
CA VAL A 506 -2.33 -0.61 -20.81
C VAL A 506 -0.80 -0.45 -20.90
N PRO A 507 -0.10 -0.62 -22.05
CA PRO A 507 1.37 -0.47 -22.11
C PRO A 507 1.89 0.92 -21.73
N HIS A 508 1.04 1.95 -21.83
CA HIS A 508 1.37 3.34 -21.51
C HIS A 508 0.78 3.80 -20.16
N ARG A 509 0.21 2.90 -19.34
CA ARG A 509 -0.48 3.26 -18.08
C ARG A 509 0.41 3.99 -17.06
N ALA A 510 1.72 3.80 -17.14
CA ALA A 510 2.74 4.43 -16.30
C ALA A 510 3.52 5.57 -16.99
N SER A 511 3.01 6.08 -18.13
CA SER A 511 3.68 7.09 -18.96
C SER A 511 2.80 8.32 -19.19
N MET A 512 3.31 9.50 -18.78
CA MET A 512 2.60 10.78 -18.85
C MET A 512 1.30 10.82 -18.02
N THR A 513 1.28 10.00 -16.97
CA THR A 513 0.12 9.70 -16.11
C THR A 513 0.02 10.63 -14.91
N TYR A 514 1.15 11.12 -14.38
CA TYR A 514 1.21 11.98 -13.20
C TYR A 514 2.06 13.23 -13.50
N TRP A 515 1.52 14.39 -13.12
CA TRP A 515 2.06 15.70 -13.42
C TRP A 515 2.17 16.52 -12.14
N THR A 516 3.31 17.18 -11.91
CA THR A 516 3.53 17.98 -10.70
C THR A 516 4.41 19.21 -10.94
N SER A 517 4.07 20.29 -10.24
CA SER A 517 4.81 21.54 -10.15
C SER A 517 5.14 21.84 -8.68
N LEU A 518 5.87 22.92 -8.42
CA LEU A 518 5.97 23.53 -7.10
C LEU A 518 5.04 24.77 -7.07
N PRO A 519 4.47 25.15 -5.92
CA PRO A 519 3.55 26.29 -5.85
C PRO A 519 4.14 27.56 -6.46
N GLY A 520 3.43 28.19 -7.40
CA GLY A 520 3.85 29.41 -8.10
C GLY A 520 5.00 29.22 -9.10
N SER A 521 5.40 27.97 -9.40
CA SER A 521 6.44 27.68 -10.39
C SER A 521 5.89 27.72 -11.81
N ASN A 522 6.70 28.21 -12.75
CA ASN A 522 6.45 28.11 -14.19
C ASN A 522 6.98 26.79 -14.80
N VAL A 523 7.27 25.77 -13.98
CA VAL A 523 7.87 24.50 -14.40
C VAL A 523 6.96 23.33 -14.03
N LEU A 524 6.69 22.46 -15.00
CA LEU A 524 5.82 21.30 -14.86
C LEU A 524 6.58 20.01 -15.22
N THR A 525 6.59 19.06 -14.30
CA THR A 525 7.25 17.75 -14.45
C THR A 525 6.21 16.66 -14.70
N THR A 526 6.47 15.77 -15.64
CA THR A 526 5.78 14.48 -15.77
C THR A 526 6.78 13.33 -15.82
N TYR A 527 6.31 12.12 -15.48
CA TYR A 527 7.11 10.90 -15.40
C TYR A 527 6.77 9.95 -16.55
N PHE A 528 7.73 9.12 -16.95
CA PHE A 528 7.48 7.97 -17.81
C PHE A 528 8.27 6.73 -17.37
N VAL A 529 7.50 5.65 -17.23
CA VAL A 529 7.92 4.29 -16.86
C VAL A 529 7.16 3.33 -17.78
N GLY A 530 7.74 2.16 -18.03
CA GLY A 530 7.07 1.07 -18.74
C GLY A 530 8.06 0.22 -19.51
N GLU A 531 7.77 0.02 -20.79
CA GLU A 531 8.65 -0.70 -21.70
C GLU A 531 9.91 0.08 -22.10
N MET A 532 10.99 -0.65 -22.38
CA MET A 532 12.24 -0.12 -22.92
C MET A 532 12.08 0.55 -24.30
N SER A 533 10.98 0.27 -25.02
CA SER A 533 10.59 0.93 -26.26
C SER A 533 10.39 2.44 -26.04
N ILE A 534 9.64 2.83 -25.01
CA ILE A 534 9.33 4.22 -24.65
C ILE A 534 10.61 4.99 -24.28
N HIS A 535 11.51 4.38 -23.51
CA HIS A 535 12.78 5.01 -23.11
C HIS A 535 13.73 5.28 -24.29
N LYS A 536 13.56 4.58 -25.43
CA LYS A 536 14.34 4.75 -26.67
C LYS A 536 13.75 5.77 -27.66
N LEU A 537 12.54 6.30 -27.44
CA LEU A 537 11.98 7.37 -28.27
C LEU A 537 12.85 8.64 -28.19
N SER A 538 12.83 9.48 -29.22
CA SER A 538 13.56 10.77 -29.20
C SER A 538 12.93 11.76 -28.23
N ASP A 539 13.72 12.72 -27.75
CA ASP A 539 13.24 13.79 -26.87
C ASP A 539 12.10 14.58 -27.53
N GLU A 540 12.18 14.85 -28.83
CA GLU A 540 11.14 15.51 -29.62
C GLU A 540 9.79 14.78 -29.57
N ILE A 541 9.79 13.45 -29.76
CA ILE A 541 8.58 12.62 -29.71
C ILE A 541 7.99 12.62 -28.30
N LEU A 542 8.84 12.50 -27.28
CA LEU A 542 8.44 12.51 -25.87
C LEU A 542 7.84 13.88 -25.48
N ILE A 543 8.52 14.98 -25.81
CA ILE A 543 8.06 16.35 -25.55
C ILE A 543 6.76 16.65 -26.31
N LYS A 544 6.66 16.26 -27.58
CA LYS A 544 5.42 16.41 -28.36
C LYS A 544 4.26 15.66 -27.70
N THR A 545 4.46 14.39 -27.35
CA THR A 545 3.41 13.57 -26.72
C THR A 545 2.97 14.16 -25.37
N ALA A 546 3.92 14.72 -24.59
CA ALA A 546 3.62 15.43 -23.36
C ALA A 546 2.80 16.71 -23.62
N MET A 547 3.17 17.51 -24.62
CA MET A 547 2.39 18.69 -25.04
C MET A 547 1.01 18.32 -25.57
N ASP A 548 0.86 17.22 -26.31
CA ASP A 548 -0.43 16.72 -26.81
C ASP A 548 -1.37 16.28 -25.68
N VAL A 549 -0.83 15.82 -24.53
CA VAL A 549 -1.62 15.59 -23.30
C VAL A 549 -2.03 16.92 -22.67
N LEU A 550 -1.11 17.88 -22.54
CA LEU A 550 -1.41 19.19 -21.95
C LEU A 550 -2.43 20.00 -22.76
N LYS A 551 -2.35 19.97 -24.10
CA LYS A 551 -3.32 20.64 -24.99
C LYS A 551 -4.72 20.01 -24.90
N LYS A 552 -4.83 18.70 -24.61
CA LYS A 552 -6.13 18.05 -24.36
C LYS A 552 -6.76 18.47 -23.02
N ILE A 553 -5.94 18.70 -21.99
CA ILE A 553 -6.42 19.06 -20.64
C ILE A 553 -6.68 20.58 -20.50
N PHE A 554 -5.83 21.41 -21.11
CA PHE A 554 -5.86 22.88 -21.00
C PHE A 554 -5.90 23.58 -22.38
N PRO A 555 -6.87 23.26 -23.27
CA PRO A 555 -6.87 23.68 -24.68
C PRO A 555 -6.88 25.20 -24.93
N VAL A 556 -7.30 26.00 -23.94
CA VAL A 556 -7.38 27.47 -24.03
C VAL A 556 -6.10 28.17 -23.55
N TRP A 557 -5.31 27.53 -22.68
CA TRP A 557 -4.20 28.19 -21.97
C TRP A 557 -2.83 27.53 -22.16
N CYS A 558 -2.78 26.28 -22.62
CA CYS A 558 -1.54 25.60 -22.96
C CYS A 558 -0.92 26.24 -24.22
N PRO A 559 0.33 26.72 -24.17
CA PRO A 559 1.00 27.26 -25.35
C PRO A 559 1.38 26.14 -26.33
N ASP A 560 1.71 26.50 -27.58
CA ASP A 560 2.01 25.49 -28.59
C ASP A 560 3.28 24.68 -28.31
N VAL A 561 4.27 25.30 -27.68
CA VAL A 561 5.57 24.74 -27.29
C VAL A 561 5.99 25.26 -25.91
N PRO A 562 6.82 24.52 -25.15
CA PRO A 562 7.46 25.03 -23.94
C PRO A 562 8.59 26.03 -24.27
N GLN A 563 8.94 26.92 -23.34
CA GLN A 563 10.12 27.80 -23.48
C GLN A 563 11.44 27.01 -23.42
N LYS A 564 11.49 25.96 -22.57
CA LYS A 564 12.57 24.96 -22.53
C LYS A 564 12.00 23.61 -22.10
N ALA A 565 12.62 22.52 -22.54
CA ALA A 565 12.27 21.17 -22.12
C ALA A 565 13.54 20.37 -21.79
N PHE A 566 13.43 19.44 -20.85
CA PHE A 566 14.50 18.51 -20.46
C PHE A 566 13.93 17.10 -20.30
N VAL A 567 14.60 16.09 -20.86
CA VAL A 567 14.24 14.67 -20.74
C VAL A 567 15.37 13.94 -20.01
N THR A 568 15.05 13.17 -18.96
CA THR A 568 16.07 12.36 -18.26
C THR A 568 16.21 10.97 -18.90
N ARG A 569 17.42 10.41 -18.88
CA ARG A 569 17.76 9.15 -19.56
C ARG A 569 18.57 8.20 -18.66
N TRP A 570 18.13 7.99 -17.42
CA TRP A 570 18.83 7.18 -16.40
C TRP A 570 19.28 5.78 -16.86
N HIS A 571 18.55 5.17 -17.80
CA HIS A 571 18.89 3.87 -18.38
C HIS A 571 20.22 3.80 -19.17
N THR A 572 20.74 4.94 -19.65
CA THR A 572 21.99 5.06 -20.42
C THR A 572 23.05 5.92 -19.73
N ASP A 573 22.73 6.47 -18.54
CA ASP A 573 23.69 7.19 -17.69
C ASP A 573 24.70 6.18 -17.12
N GLU A 574 25.98 6.31 -17.48
CA GLU A 574 27.02 5.33 -17.14
C GLU A 574 27.29 5.19 -15.63
N PHE A 575 26.98 6.21 -14.84
CA PHE A 575 27.18 6.24 -13.40
C PHE A 575 25.91 5.83 -12.62
N ALA A 576 24.92 5.24 -13.30
CA ALA A 576 23.68 4.79 -12.68
C ALA A 576 23.03 3.56 -13.37
N PHE A 577 22.94 3.59 -14.70
CA PHE A 577 22.20 2.67 -15.58
C PHE A 577 20.72 2.42 -15.23
N GLY A 578 20.16 3.16 -14.27
CA GLY A 578 18.78 3.09 -13.80
C GLY A 578 18.55 4.02 -12.61
N THR A 579 17.32 4.15 -12.15
CA THR A 579 16.98 5.02 -11.01
C THR A 579 17.14 4.36 -9.64
N GLY A 580 17.20 3.03 -9.58
CA GLY A 580 17.24 2.25 -8.34
C GLY A 580 16.95 0.78 -8.58
N SER A 581 16.46 0.10 -7.55
CA SER A 581 16.33 -1.35 -7.51
C SER A 581 14.95 -1.78 -7.00
N PHE A 582 14.55 -3.01 -7.32
CA PHE A 582 13.33 -3.64 -6.82
C PHE A 582 13.53 -5.15 -6.61
N ARG A 583 12.63 -5.82 -5.88
CA ARG A 583 12.66 -7.28 -5.73
C ARG A 583 12.04 -7.91 -6.99
N SER A 584 12.91 -8.43 -7.84
CA SER A 584 12.53 -9.16 -9.05
C SER A 584 11.92 -10.52 -8.71
N LEU A 585 11.36 -11.21 -9.70
CA LEU A 585 10.87 -12.59 -9.55
C LEU A 585 11.95 -13.60 -9.09
N THR A 586 13.25 -13.25 -9.14
CA THR A 586 14.38 -14.07 -8.66
C THR A 586 15.01 -13.56 -7.36
N THR A 587 14.51 -12.48 -6.75
CA THR A 587 15.14 -11.84 -5.59
C THR A 587 14.76 -12.53 -4.27
N LYS A 588 15.69 -13.32 -3.71
CA LYS A 588 15.54 -13.97 -2.40
C LYS A 588 15.94 -13.02 -1.26
N GLU A 589 15.62 -13.38 -0.02
CA GLU A 589 15.92 -12.56 1.16
C GLU A 589 17.44 -12.41 1.39
N HIS A 590 18.17 -13.54 1.45
CA HIS A 590 19.62 -13.56 1.69
C HIS A 590 20.44 -12.78 0.66
N HIS A 591 19.90 -12.49 -0.54
CA HIS A 591 20.55 -11.63 -1.52
C HIS A 591 20.83 -10.21 -0.97
N PHE A 592 20.08 -9.75 0.04
CA PHE A 592 20.37 -8.47 0.69
C PHE A 592 21.58 -8.56 1.62
N ASP A 593 21.75 -9.67 2.32
CA ASP A 593 22.91 -9.94 3.18
C ASP A 593 24.16 -10.17 2.31
N ASP A 594 24.04 -10.98 1.24
CA ASP A 594 25.06 -11.19 0.21
C ASP A 594 25.52 -9.87 -0.46
N LEU A 595 24.65 -8.86 -0.56
CA LEU A 595 25.01 -7.53 -1.07
C LEU A 595 25.78 -6.72 -0.02
N ILE A 596 25.37 -6.77 1.24
CA ILE A 596 25.97 -6.01 2.35
C ILE A 596 27.35 -6.56 2.75
N GLU A 597 27.54 -7.89 2.68
CA GLU A 597 28.75 -8.61 3.12
C GLU A 597 30.05 -7.91 2.64
N PRO A 598 30.96 -7.51 3.54
CA PRO A 598 32.18 -6.82 3.14
C PRO A 598 33.17 -7.76 2.44
N LEU A 599 33.92 -7.25 1.45
CA LEU A 599 35.06 -8.01 0.92
C LEU A 599 36.22 -7.97 1.92
N LYS A 600 36.95 -9.07 1.96
CA LYS A 600 38.12 -9.27 2.81
C LYS A 600 39.41 -9.13 2.00
N THR A 601 40.43 -8.55 2.61
CA THR A 601 41.81 -8.63 2.09
C THR A 601 42.44 -10.00 2.40
N LYS A 602 43.65 -10.24 1.89
CA LYS A 602 44.41 -11.49 2.05
C LYS A 602 44.77 -11.84 3.51
N ASP A 603 44.68 -10.88 4.42
CA ASP A 603 44.77 -11.04 5.88
C ASP A 603 43.49 -11.63 6.52
N GLY A 604 42.38 -11.72 5.78
CA GLY A 604 41.08 -12.17 6.26
C GLY A 604 40.19 -11.07 6.84
N GLU A 605 40.67 -9.82 6.89
CA GLU A 605 39.99 -8.69 7.53
C GLU A 605 38.99 -8.00 6.58
N ASN A 606 37.84 -7.58 7.14
CA ASN A 606 36.81 -6.85 6.40
C ASN A 606 37.33 -5.45 5.99
N ARG A 607 37.45 -5.17 4.68
CA ARG A 607 37.99 -3.87 4.21
C ARG A 607 37.18 -3.17 3.11
N VAL A 608 36.31 -3.85 2.37
CA VAL A 608 35.44 -3.20 1.35
C VAL A 608 33.98 -3.40 1.72
N TYR A 609 33.37 -2.38 2.31
CA TYR A 609 31.97 -2.38 2.76
C TYR A 609 31.04 -1.87 1.66
N PHE A 610 29.81 -2.38 1.59
CA PHE A 610 28.82 -1.95 0.59
C PHE A 610 27.68 -1.13 1.21
N ALA A 611 27.31 -0.05 0.52
CA ALA A 611 26.18 0.81 0.85
C ALA A 611 25.48 1.30 -0.43
N GLY A 612 24.41 2.08 -0.27
CA GLY A 612 23.54 2.49 -1.38
C GLY A 612 22.20 1.77 -1.33
N GLU A 613 21.19 2.35 -1.99
CA GLU A 613 19.79 1.99 -1.81
C GLU A 613 19.46 0.52 -2.12
N ALA A 614 20.18 -0.12 -3.05
CA ALA A 614 20.08 -1.56 -3.32
C ALA A 614 20.38 -2.45 -2.09
N THR A 615 21.21 -1.96 -1.16
CA THR A 615 21.59 -2.65 0.10
C THR A 615 20.61 -2.35 1.24
N SER A 616 19.40 -1.87 0.96
CA SER A 616 18.37 -1.53 1.95
C SER A 616 17.06 -2.26 1.65
N ALA A 617 16.96 -3.50 2.13
CA ALA A 617 15.86 -4.44 1.87
C ALA A 617 14.44 -3.91 2.20
N GLN A 618 14.35 -2.90 3.08
CA GLN A 618 13.11 -2.24 3.52
C GLN A 618 12.80 -0.93 2.77
N HIS A 619 13.78 -0.31 2.10
CA HIS A 619 13.71 1.06 1.57
C HIS A 619 14.28 1.18 0.14
N LEU A 620 14.11 0.12 -0.66
CA LEU A 620 14.48 0.07 -2.09
C LEU A 620 13.88 1.22 -2.89
N ASN A 621 14.57 1.62 -3.97
CA ASN A 621 14.19 2.74 -4.83
C ASN A 621 14.10 4.13 -4.13
N THR A 622 14.51 4.27 -2.86
CA THR A 622 14.43 5.55 -2.12
C THR A 622 15.79 6.15 -1.75
N ILE A 623 15.83 7.48 -1.61
CA ILE A 623 16.96 8.18 -0.96
C ILE A 623 17.12 7.79 0.52
N GLN A 624 16.04 7.45 1.24
CA GLN A 624 16.12 7.02 2.63
C GLN A 624 16.95 5.74 2.78
N GLY A 625 16.72 4.74 1.92
CA GLY A 625 17.51 3.50 1.90
C GLY A 625 18.97 3.74 1.52
N ALA A 626 19.26 4.72 0.65
CA ALA A 626 20.63 5.14 0.37
C ALA A 626 21.28 5.79 1.62
N TRP A 627 20.59 6.71 2.28
CA TRP A 627 21.09 7.40 3.47
C TRP A 627 21.38 6.42 4.62
N THR A 628 20.40 5.56 4.97
CA THR A 628 20.56 4.63 6.10
C THR A 628 21.60 3.55 5.83
N SER A 629 21.72 3.02 4.61
CA SER A 629 22.81 2.08 4.27
C SER A 629 24.20 2.72 4.33
N GLY A 630 24.32 4.01 3.99
CA GLY A 630 25.56 4.77 4.17
C GLY A 630 25.96 4.92 5.64
N MET A 631 24.99 5.25 6.52
CA MET A 631 25.22 5.28 7.97
C MET A 631 25.55 3.88 8.53
N ARG A 632 24.88 2.82 8.04
CA ARG A 632 25.15 1.43 8.40
C ARG A 632 26.59 1.05 8.08
N ALA A 633 27.03 1.14 6.82
CA ALA A 633 28.40 0.75 6.44
C ALA A 633 29.50 1.54 7.19
N ALA A 634 29.23 2.80 7.56
CA ALA A 634 30.11 3.57 8.43
C ALA A 634 30.14 3.08 9.89
N ALA A 635 29.00 2.59 10.41
CA ALA A 635 28.89 1.96 11.72
C ALA A 635 29.58 0.59 11.74
N ASP A 636 29.36 -0.23 10.71
CA ASP A 636 29.92 -1.57 10.52
C ASP A 636 31.47 -1.51 10.52
N LEU A 637 32.05 -0.69 9.62
CA LEU A 637 33.49 -0.45 9.53
C LEU A 637 34.08 0.04 10.88
N ALA A 638 33.38 0.95 11.56
CA ALA A 638 33.81 1.44 12.86
C ALA A 638 33.65 0.39 13.98
N ASN A 639 32.68 -0.52 13.90
CA ASN A 639 32.48 -1.61 14.86
C ASN A 639 33.60 -2.65 14.72
N ASP A 640 33.93 -3.05 13.50
CA ASP A 640 35.01 -4.00 13.21
C ASP A 640 36.38 -3.43 13.63
N HIS A 641 36.70 -2.18 13.28
CA HIS A 641 38.08 -1.66 13.36
C HIS A 641 38.38 -0.66 14.50
N ASN A 642 37.38 0.02 15.07
CA ASN A 642 37.55 0.79 16.32
C ASN A 642 36.99 0.04 17.55
N GLY A 643 36.34 -1.12 17.35
CA GLY A 643 35.45 -1.73 18.34
C GLY A 643 34.12 -0.98 18.50
N PRO A 644 33.08 -1.62 19.05
CA PRO A 644 31.84 -0.93 19.43
C PRO A 644 32.14 0.10 20.53
N SER A 645 31.70 1.34 20.34
CA SER A 645 32.25 2.55 20.98
C SER A 645 31.99 2.73 22.49
N PHE A 646 31.62 1.67 23.22
CA PHE A 646 31.21 1.69 24.61
C PHE A 646 32.06 0.81 25.55
N VAL A 647 33.07 0.12 25.02
CA VAL A 647 34.12 -0.48 25.85
C VAL A 647 35.21 0.58 26.05
N MET A 648 35.44 1.01 27.30
CA MET A 648 36.69 1.72 27.60
C MET A 648 37.86 0.79 27.30
N GLN A 649 38.67 1.12 26.28
CA GLN A 649 40.08 0.74 26.36
C GLN A 649 40.60 1.37 27.66
N LYS A 650 40.98 0.52 28.62
CA LYS A 650 41.59 0.97 29.88
C LYS A 650 42.71 1.94 29.53
N TYR A 651 42.78 3.08 30.22
CA TYR A 651 43.88 4.01 30.09
C TYR A 651 45.20 3.25 30.25
N VAL A 652 45.91 3.05 29.14
CA VAL A 652 47.32 2.65 29.17
C VAL A 652 48.05 3.88 29.68
N THR A 653 48.26 3.93 30.99
CA THR A 653 49.10 4.93 31.64
C THR A 653 50.46 4.90 30.94
N PRO A 654 50.92 6.02 30.35
CA PRO A 654 52.25 6.06 29.79
C PRO A 654 53.25 5.71 30.89
N THR A 655 54.11 4.73 30.65
CA THR A 655 55.14 4.31 31.59
C THR A 655 56.10 5.47 31.84
N SER A 656 55.92 6.13 32.98
CA SER A 656 56.54 7.42 33.27
C SER A 656 58.02 7.29 33.62
N SER A 657 58.88 7.23 32.61
CA SER A 657 60.28 7.60 32.77
C SER A 657 60.35 9.08 33.18
N PRO A 658 60.96 9.43 34.33
CA PRO A 658 60.89 10.79 34.86
C PRO A 658 61.82 11.75 34.10
N VAL A 659 61.28 12.42 33.07
CA VAL A 659 61.96 13.52 32.38
C VAL A 659 61.99 14.73 33.31
N LYS A 660 63.20 15.22 33.66
CA LYS A 660 63.36 16.44 34.45
C LYS A 660 62.84 17.67 33.67
N PRO A 661 62.16 18.62 34.32
CA PRO A 661 61.74 19.86 33.67
C PRO A 661 62.95 20.72 33.28
N PRO A 662 62.91 21.43 32.14
CA PRO A 662 63.99 22.34 31.73
C PRO A 662 64.05 23.56 32.65
N GLN A 663 65.25 23.97 33.04
CA GLN A 663 65.47 25.21 33.78
C GLN A 663 65.35 26.41 32.84
N VAL A 664 64.43 27.33 33.15
CA VAL A 664 64.31 28.62 32.46
C VAL A 664 65.01 29.69 33.30
N ALA A 665 66.07 30.29 32.75
CA ALA A 665 66.77 31.39 33.39
C ALA A 665 65.96 32.70 33.25
N VAL A 666 65.88 33.48 34.34
CA VAL A 666 65.10 34.74 34.39
C VAL A 666 66.06 35.92 34.61
N PRO A 667 66.18 36.88 33.66
CA PRO A 667 66.89 38.14 33.89
C PRO A 667 66.06 39.07 34.80
N SER A 668 66.72 40.03 35.46
CA SER A 668 66.17 40.71 36.64
C SER A 668 66.15 42.25 36.56
N LYS A 669 65.39 42.87 37.50
CA LYS A 669 65.19 44.32 37.73
C LYS A 669 64.13 44.96 36.77
N LYS A 670 63.33 45.94 37.18
CA LYS A 670 62.99 46.53 38.51
C LYS A 670 61.69 47.35 38.36
N LEU A 671 60.84 47.41 39.38
CA LEU A 671 59.98 48.59 39.64
C LEU A 671 59.61 48.69 41.14
N VAL A 672 59.03 49.83 41.55
CA VAL A 672 59.02 50.36 42.93
C VAL A 672 57.60 50.30 43.57
N VAL A 673 57.50 50.57 44.88
CA VAL A 673 56.46 50.05 45.79
C VAL A 673 55.62 51.15 46.47
N ARG A 674 54.29 51.12 46.26
CA ARG A 674 53.19 51.58 47.17
C ARG A 674 53.14 53.11 47.50
N PRO A 675 52.11 53.66 48.23
CA PRO A 675 51.03 53.05 49.03
C PRO A 675 49.58 53.41 48.61
N ALA A 676 48.60 53.19 49.51
CA ALA A 676 47.16 53.16 49.21
C ALA A 676 46.27 53.70 50.35
N SER A 677 45.01 54.02 50.02
CA SER A 677 43.86 54.31 50.91
C SER A 677 42.56 54.19 50.07
N HIS A 678 41.33 53.91 50.56
CA HIS A 678 40.78 53.60 51.89
C HIS A 678 39.82 52.36 51.81
N LEU A 679 39.23 51.94 52.95
CA LEU A 679 38.22 50.88 53.09
C LEU A 679 36.76 51.48 53.09
N GLN A 680 35.60 50.80 53.15
CA GLN A 680 35.23 49.37 53.32
C GLN A 680 33.76 49.07 52.89
N VAL A 681 33.50 47.85 52.37
CA VAL A 681 32.29 46.95 52.46
C VAL A 681 30.86 47.48 52.74
N ILE A 682 29.85 46.99 51.98
CA ILE A 682 28.52 46.43 52.41
C ILE A 682 27.74 45.79 51.20
N PRO A 683 26.77 44.84 51.34
CA PRO A 683 26.55 43.77 50.31
C PRO A 683 25.16 43.68 49.57
N ARG A 684 24.92 42.54 48.89
CA ARG A 684 23.84 42.17 47.94
C ARG A 684 22.37 42.31 48.40
N PRO A 685 21.44 42.47 47.42
CA PRO A 685 20.14 41.78 47.42
C PRO A 685 19.85 40.97 46.11
N ALA A 686 18.62 40.44 45.94
CA ALA A 686 18.22 39.42 44.95
C ALA A 686 16.92 39.81 44.14
N PRO A 687 16.22 38.92 43.38
CA PRO A 687 15.47 39.28 42.16
C PRO A 687 14.01 39.79 42.35
N ARG A 688 13.35 40.18 41.23
CA ARG A 688 11.94 40.62 41.16
C ARG A 688 11.13 39.95 40.02
N GLN A 689 9.80 40.12 40.11
CA GLN A 689 8.76 39.39 39.37
C GLN A 689 8.09 40.20 38.23
N SER A 690 7.04 39.63 37.62
CA SER A 690 6.34 40.04 36.40
C SER A 690 5.20 41.07 36.60
N LEU A 691 4.83 41.77 35.51
CA LEU A 691 3.57 42.52 35.34
C LEU A 691 3.08 42.45 33.87
N PRO A 692 1.75 42.53 33.59
CA PRO A 692 1.17 42.53 32.25
C PRO A 692 0.60 43.94 31.85
N PRO A 693 -0.35 44.11 30.90
CA PRO A 693 -0.02 44.58 29.55
C PRO A 693 -0.70 45.91 29.13
N SER A 694 -0.29 46.48 27.99
CA SER A 694 -0.96 47.62 27.33
C SER A 694 -0.95 47.50 25.80
N ARG A 695 -1.84 48.24 25.12
CA ARG A 695 -2.07 48.20 23.65
C ARG A 695 -1.45 49.41 22.93
N PRO A 696 -1.25 49.36 21.59
CA PRO A 696 -0.24 50.16 20.89
C PRO A 696 -0.72 51.54 20.42
N ALA A 697 0.25 52.41 20.08
CA ALA A 697 0.04 53.68 19.38
C ALA A 697 1.05 53.90 18.24
N PHE A 698 0.52 53.96 17.01
CA PHE A 698 0.93 54.70 15.80
C PHE A 698 2.37 54.77 15.25
N ILE A 699 2.40 54.93 13.92
CA ILE A 699 3.56 55.02 13.02
C ILE A 699 3.75 56.49 12.59
N PRO A 700 4.99 57.01 12.47
CA PRO A 700 5.26 58.31 11.85
C PRO A 700 5.35 58.22 10.31
N THR A 701 4.83 59.24 9.62
CA THR A 701 5.02 59.51 8.18
C THR A 701 5.75 60.85 7.99
N PRO A 702 6.37 61.13 6.83
CA PRO A 702 5.70 61.91 5.76
C PRO A 702 6.09 61.41 4.34
N VAL A 703 5.75 61.97 3.16
CA VAL A 703 5.23 63.28 2.69
C VAL A 703 4.20 62.98 1.54
N ARG A 704 2.96 63.50 1.51
CA ARG A 704 2.46 64.74 0.82
C ARG A 704 2.93 64.88 -0.66
N VAL A 705 2.14 65.32 -1.66
CA VAL A 705 0.91 66.16 -1.74
C VAL A 705 0.02 65.63 -2.91
N SER A 706 -1.31 65.49 -2.81
CA SER A 706 -2.30 66.44 -3.39
C SER A 706 -3.77 65.95 -3.28
N LEU A 707 -4.73 66.87 -3.51
CA LEU A 707 -6.19 66.73 -3.68
C LEU A 707 -6.63 67.88 -4.65
N PRO A 708 -7.79 67.88 -5.38
CA PRO A 708 -9.18 67.75 -4.87
C PRO A 708 -10.05 66.70 -5.62
N SER A 709 -11.22 66.17 -5.20
CA SER A 709 -12.19 66.39 -4.08
C SER A 709 -13.55 67.03 -4.45
N SER A 710 -14.57 66.20 -4.76
CA SER A 710 -16.03 66.50 -4.68
C SER A 710 -16.85 65.28 -5.16
N SER A 711 -18.09 64.97 -4.75
CA SER A 711 -18.83 65.10 -3.47
C SER A 711 -20.27 64.55 -3.67
N SER A 712 -20.84 63.83 -2.69
CA SER A 712 -22.29 63.48 -2.54
C SER A 712 -22.94 62.61 -3.66
N SER A 713 -24.02 61.83 -3.43
CA SER A 713 -24.68 61.36 -2.18
C SER A 713 -25.67 60.20 -2.47
N SER A 714 -26.08 59.47 -1.41
CA SER A 714 -27.42 58.84 -1.20
C SER A 714 -28.06 57.99 -2.33
N ALA A 715 -28.24 56.66 -2.19
CA ALA A 715 -29.29 55.96 -1.39
C ALA A 715 -30.30 55.26 -2.36
N THR A 716 -31.05 54.18 -2.06
CA THR A 716 -31.26 53.31 -0.87
C THR A 716 -31.68 51.91 -1.41
N ALA A 717 -31.17 50.78 -0.91
CA ALA A 717 -31.82 49.81 0.00
C ALA A 717 -33.05 49.02 -0.58
N THR A 718 -33.44 47.81 -0.13
CA THR A 718 -33.16 47.08 1.12
C THR A 718 -33.39 45.55 0.98
N THR A 719 -32.86 44.73 1.91
CA THR A 719 -33.32 43.37 2.34
C THR A 719 -33.32 42.19 1.34
N ALA A 720 -33.11 40.92 1.73
CA ALA A 720 -32.64 40.32 3.00
C ALA A 720 -32.03 38.91 2.76
N SER A 721 -31.26 38.40 3.74
CA SER A 721 -30.68 37.04 3.74
C SER A 721 -31.58 35.99 4.40
N PRO A 722 -31.14 34.71 4.46
CA PRO A 722 -30.90 34.17 5.81
C PRO A 722 -29.55 33.46 6.01
N GLN A 723 -28.87 33.91 7.08
CA GLN A 723 -27.87 33.29 7.95
C GLN A 723 -27.21 31.92 7.60
N VAL A 724 -25.87 31.91 7.65
CA VAL A 724 -25.06 30.72 7.99
C VAL A 724 -24.75 30.72 9.49
N ARG A 725 -24.86 29.56 10.16
CA ARG A 725 -24.75 29.43 11.62
C ARG A 725 -23.35 28.92 12.02
N LEU A 726 -22.55 29.74 12.71
CA LEU A 726 -21.30 29.26 13.33
C LEU A 726 -21.60 28.34 14.52
N VAL A 727 -20.82 27.27 14.66
CA VAL A 727 -20.83 26.35 15.81
C VAL A 727 -19.44 26.32 16.43
N ARG A 728 -19.36 26.46 17.76
CA ARG A 728 -18.10 26.38 18.53
C ARG A 728 -17.69 24.91 18.77
N PRO A 729 -16.38 24.60 18.85
CA PRO A 729 -15.92 23.28 19.29
C PRO A 729 -16.21 23.04 20.78
N LEU A 730 -16.46 21.78 21.13
CA LEU A 730 -16.61 21.28 22.51
C LEU A 730 -15.39 20.43 22.92
N PRO A 731 -15.08 20.32 24.23
CA PRO A 731 -13.90 19.61 24.72
C PRO A 731 -14.03 18.07 24.62
N PRO A 732 -12.90 17.33 24.63
CA PRO A 732 -12.89 15.89 24.43
C PRO A 732 -13.39 15.12 25.67
N THR A 733 -14.58 14.53 25.57
CA THR A 733 -15.07 13.54 26.55
C THR A 733 -14.48 12.15 26.28
N ALA A 734 -13.98 11.49 27.32
CA ALA A 734 -13.39 10.16 27.21
C ALA A 734 -14.39 9.10 26.71
N ARG A 735 -14.03 8.34 25.67
CA ARG A 735 -14.77 7.13 25.26
C ARG A 735 -14.15 5.88 25.89
N ARG A 736 -15.01 5.07 26.53
CA ARG A 736 -14.66 3.72 26.98
C ARG A 736 -14.38 2.80 25.79
N SER A 737 -13.54 1.81 26.01
CA SER A 737 -13.30 0.69 25.09
C SER A 737 -14.51 -0.25 25.02
N SER A 738 -15.03 -0.48 23.81
CA SER A 738 -15.96 -1.58 23.51
C SER A 738 -15.57 -2.19 22.17
N SER A 739 -14.80 -3.28 22.22
CA SER A 739 -14.30 -3.97 21.04
C SER A 739 -15.30 -5.02 20.53
N SER A 740 -16.02 -4.70 19.46
CA SER A 740 -16.75 -5.68 18.65
C SER A 740 -16.20 -5.65 17.23
N ARG A 741 -15.27 -6.57 16.91
CA ARG A 741 -14.89 -6.81 15.51
C ARG A 741 -16.06 -7.53 14.83
N VAL A 742 -16.67 -6.88 13.85
CA VAL A 742 -17.44 -7.55 12.80
C VAL A 742 -16.62 -7.38 11.53
N LEU A 743 -16.09 -8.48 11.01
CA LEU A 743 -15.52 -8.54 9.67
C LEU A 743 -16.68 -8.74 8.68
N PRO A 744 -16.59 -8.24 7.44
CA PRO A 744 -17.41 -8.77 6.37
C PRO A 744 -16.97 -10.21 6.07
N ASP A 745 -17.90 -11.17 6.09
CA ASP A 745 -17.59 -12.59 5.87
C ASP A 745 -17.11 -12.92 4.43
N GLU A 746 -17.21 -11.95 3.51
CA GLU A 746 -17.00 -12.11 2.06
C GLU A 746 -15.60 -12.57 1.64
N VAL A 747 -14.58 -12.44 2.49
CA VAL A 747 -13.19 -12.81 2.21
C VAL A 747 -12.89 -14.27 2.57
N ALA A 748 -13.61 -14.86 3.53
CA ALA A 748 -13.32 -16.21 4.02
C ALA A 748 -13.78 -17.33 3.07
N CYS A 749 -14.87 -17.10 2.32
CA CYS A 749 -15.52 -18.10 1.48
C CYS A 749 -14.90 -18.29 0.07
N LEU A 750 -13.60 -18.01 -0.10
CA LEU A 750 -12.95 -17.92 -1.42
C LEU A 750 -12.18 -19.17 -1.88
N LEU A 751 -12.25 -20.28 -1.13
CA LEU A 751 -11.66 -21.57 -1.51
C LEU A 751 -12.68 -22.70 -1.34
N PRO A 752 -12.99 -23.41 -2.43
CA PRO A 752 -12.84 -24.88 -2.44
C PRO A 752 -11.79 -25.35 -3.45
N ASP A 753 -11.29 -26.57 -3.23
CA ASP A 753 -10.29 -27.24 -4.07
C ASP A 753 -10.85 -27.90 -5.35
N GLU A 754 -9.94 -28.60 -6.03
CA GLU A 754 -10.12 -29.59 -7.12
C GLU A 754 -10.19 -29.12 -8.59
N LEU A 755 -9.69 -30.00 -9.46
CA LEU A 755 -9.36 -29.73 -10.86
C LEU A 755 -10.39 -30.33 -11.83
N SER A 756 -10.90 -29.52 -12.75
CA SER A 756 -11.13 -29.93 -14.15
C SER A 756 -11.30 -28.68 -15.04
N SER A 757 -10.36 -28.42 -15.94
CA SER A 757 -10.04 -27.06 -16.41
C SER A 757 -10.45 -26.72 -17.85
N GLU A 758 -10.63 -27.68 -18.77
CA GLU A 758 -10.77 -27.37 -20.22
C GLU A 758 -12.14 -27.66 -20.84
N LEU A 759 -12.77 -28.79 -20.50
CA LEU A 759 -14.08 -29.19 -21.06
C LEU A 759 -15.18 -28.17 -20.74
N THR A 760 -15.28 -27.76 -19.48
CA THR A 760 -16.29 -26.81 -18.98
C THR A 760 -16.16 -25.42 -19.63
N VAL A 761 -14.92 -24.96 -19.91
CA VAL A 761 -14.66 -23.66 -20.55
C VAL A 761 -15.09 -23.69 -22.01
N THR A 762 -14.83 -24.79 -22.71
CA THR A 762 -15.23 -24.97 -24.12
C THR A 762 -16.74 -25.05 -24.24
N TYR A 763 -17.41 -25.83 -23.38
CA TYR A 763 -18.87 -25.95 -23.37
C TYR A 763 -19.56 -24.62 -23.03
N ALA A 764 -19.07 -23.90 -22.02
CA ALA A 764 -19.60 -22.60 -21.62
C ALA A 764 -19.42 -21.51 -22.71
N ARG A 765 -18.31 -21.50 -23.45
CA ARG A 765 -18.11 -20.58 -24.58
C ARG A 765 -19.10 -20.84 -25.71
N THR A 766 -19.33 -22.10 -26.07
CA THR A 766 -20.27 -22.47 -27.14
C THR A 766 -21.71 -22.11 -26.78
N LEU A 767 -22.14 -22.34 -25.54
CA LEU A 767 -23.46 -21.93 -25.05
C LEU A 767 -23.60 -20.40 -24.94
N ALA A 768 -22.58 -19.69 -24.47
CA ALA A 768 -22.60 -18.23 -24.41
C ALA A 768 -22.67 -17.58 -25.82
N GLY A 769 -21.98 -18.16 -26.81
CA GLY A 769 -22.11 -17.76 -28.21
C GLY A 769 -23.53 -17.99 -28.75
N ALA A 770 -24.07 -19.21 -28.55
CA ALA A 770 -25.42 -19.57 -28.99
C ALA A 770 -26.53 -18.69 -28.39
N CYS A 771 -26.35 -18.21 -27.15
CA CYS A 771 -27.24 -17.21 -26.54
C CYS A 771 -26.99 -15.79 -27.08
N SER A 772 -25.73 -15.38 -27.28
CA SER A 772 -25.36 -14.05 -27.77
C SER A 772 -25.86 -13.77 -29.18
N ASP A 773 -25.68 -14.71 -30.12
CA ASP A 773 -26.09 -14.50 -31.51
C ASP A 773 -27.61 -14.55 -31.70
N ARG A 774 -28.32 -15.30 -30.84
CA ARG A 774 -29.79 -15.27 -30.75
C ARG A 774 -30.35 -13.99 -30.12
N TYR A 775 -29.49 -13.17 -29.49
CA TYR A 775 -29.83 -11.85 -28.94
C TYR A 775 -29.34 -10.67 -29.79
N ARG A 776 -28.42 -10.91 -30.74
CA ARG A 776 -27.95 -9.86 -31.69
C ARG A 776 -28.93 -9.59 -32.81
N SER A 777 -29.68 -10.59 -33.27
CA SER A 777 -30.65 -10.47 -34.37
C SER A 777 -31.87 -9.57 -34.05
N SER A 778 -32.11 -9.24 -32.78
CA SER A 778 -33.21 -8.37 -32.34
C SER A 778 -32.79 -6.91 -32.07
N ALA A 779 -31.50 -6.59 -32.14
CA ALA A 779 -30.95 -5.28 -31.74
C ALA A 779 -30.81 -4.27 -32.89
N SER A 780 -31.89 -4.03 -33.66
CA SER A 780 -31.97 -2.93 -34.65
C SER A 780 -32.77 -1.74 -34.08
N PRO A 781 -32.28 -0.50 -34.15
CA PRO A 781 -32.90 0.65 -33.48
C PRO A 781 -34.08 1.25 -34.27
N SER A 782 -35.03 0.42 -34.73
CA SER A 782 -36.11 0.84 -35.63
C SER A 782 -37.45 0.09 -35.43
N LEU A 783 -37.74 -0.40 -34.22
CA LEU A 783 -39.00 -1.08 -33.87
C LEU A 783 -39.52 -0.59 -32.50
N ALA A 784 -40.35 0.45 -32.54
CA ALA A 784 -40.96 1.08 -31.36
C ALA A 784 -42.49 1.11 -31.44
N SER A 785 -43.12 -0.03 -31.80
CA SER A 785 -44.58 -0.11 -32.00
C SER A 785 -45.18 -1.53 -31.84
N GLN A 786 -44.58 -2.40 -31.03
CA GLN A 786 -45.11 -3.74 -30.72
C GLN A 786 -44.92 -4.03 -29.21
N PRO A 787 -45.96 -4.40 -28.45
CA PRO A 787 -45.79 -4.90 -27.09
C PRO A 787 -45.10 -6.26 -27.14
N SER A 788 -44.19 -6.55 -26.20
CA SER A 788 -43.55 -7.86 -26.14
C SER A 788 -44.57 -8.95 -25.79
N THR A 789 -44.33 -10.18 -26.26
CA THR A 789 -45.18 -11.35 -25.97
C THR A 789 -45.41 -11.58 -24.47
N SER A 790 -44.46 -11.18 -23.62
CA SER A 790 -44.63 -11.20 -22.17
C SER A 790 -45.75 -10.26 -21.68
N ASN A 791 -45.94 -9.08 -22.26
CA ASN A 791 -47.05 -8.20 -21.88
C ASN A 791 -48.38 -8.79 -22.35
N GLN A 792 -48.39 -9.37 -23.57
CA GLN A 792 -49.58 -9.99 -24.16
C GLN A 792 -50.10 -11.15 -23.28
N ILE A 793 -49.22 -12.01 -22.76
CA ILE A 793 -49.62 -13.09 -21.82
C ILE A 793 -50.27 -12.51 -20.55
N THR A 794 -49.66 -11.50 -19.93
CA THR A 794 -50.19 -10.90 -18.68
C THR A 794 -51.51 -10.15 -18.89
N GLU A 795 -51.71 -9.52 -20.05
CA GLU A 795 -52.97 -8.89 -20.45
C GLU A 795 -54.04 -9.94 -20.76
N GLN A 796 -53.69 -11.02 -21.48
CA GLN A 796 -54.60 -12.14 -21.77
C GLN A 796 -55.01 -12.89 -20.49
N ALA A 797 -54.10 -13.13 -19.55
CA ALA A 797 -54.40 -13.78 -18.27
C ALA A 797 -55.42 -12.96 -17.45
N ARG A 798 -55.26 -11.63 -17.44
CA ARG A 798 -56.22 -10.71 -16.80
C ARG A 798 -57.58 -10.70 -17.51
N ALA A 799 -57.60 -10.71 -18.84
CA ALA A 799 -58.84 -10.79 -19.62
C ALA A 799 -59.57 -12.13 -19.43
N GLN A 800 -58.84 -13.25 -19.36
CA GLN A 800 -59.39 -14.56 -19.01
C GLN A 800 -60.00 -14.52 -17.60
N TYR A 801 -59.27 -14.02 -16.61
CA TYR A 801 -59.76 -13.91 -15.22
C TYR A 801 -61.03 -13.05 -15.12
N GLN A 802 -61.08 -11.89 -15.78
CA GLN A 802 -62.28 -11.04 -15.81
C GLN A 802 -63.50 -11.75 -16.44
N GLN A 803 -63.30 -12.53 -17.50
CA GLN A 803 -64.37 -13.32 -18.11
C GLN A 803 -64.83 -14.48 -17.19
N THR A 804 -63.90 -15.12 -16.48
CA THR A 804 -64.23 -16.16 -15.50
C THR A 804 -65.00 -15.57 -14.30
N LEU A 805 -64.62 -14.39 -13.80
CA LEU A 805 -65.32 -13.70 -12.72
C LEU A 805 -66.77 -13.33 -13.11
N GLN A 806 -66.98 -12.82 -14.32
CA GLN A 806 -68.32 -12.55 -14.85
C GLN A 806 -69.19 -13.83 -14.96
N ARG A 807 -68.58 -14.99 -15.23
CA ARG A 807 -69.26 -16.29 -15.21
C ARG A 807 -69.56 -16.78 -13.79
N GLN A 808 -68.64 -16.62 -12.84
CA GLN A 808 -68.92 -16.88 -11.42
C GLN A 808 -70.14 -16.08 -10.94
N GLU A 809 -70.23 -14.79 -11.30
CA GLU A 809 -71.42 -13.97 -11.00
C GLU A 809 -72.70 -14.48 -11.69
N ALA A 810 -72.63 -14.92 -12.95
CA ALA A 810 -73.77 -15.45 -13.68
C ALA A 810 -74.26 -16.78 -13.08
N LEU A 811 -73.34 -17.69 -12.77
CA LEU A 811 -73.61 -18.97 -12.11
C LEU A 811 -74.22 -18.77 -10.73
N GLN A 812 -73.77 -17.79 -9.94
CA GLN A 812 -74.41 -17.44 -8.66
C GLN A 812 -75.84 -16.90 -8.81
N ARG A 813 -76.20 -16.30 -9.96
CA ARG A 813 -77.59 -15.88 -10.25
C ARG A 813 -78.44 -17.10 -10.62
N ILE A 814 -77.89 -18.05 -11.37
CA ILE A 814 -78.55 -19.33 -11.71
C ILE A 814 -78.71 -20.21 -10.45
N GLU A 815 -77.70 -20.29 -9.56
CA GLU A 815 -77.75 -20.97 -8.26
C GLU A 815 -78.91 -20.43 -7.41
N LYS A 816 -79.10 -19.09 -7.40
CA LYS A 816 -80.22 -18.41 -6.72
C LYS A 816 -81.59 -18.60 -7.37
N GLN A 817 -81.66 -18.97 -8.65
CA GLN A 817 -82.91 -19.30 -9.34
C GLN A 817 -83.28 -20.78 -9.15
N LEU A 818 -82.29 -21.68 -9.08
CA LEU A 818 -82.47 -23.10 -8.80
C LEU A 818 -82.74 -23.39 -7.31
N SER A 819 -82.29 -22.52 -6.38
CA SER A 819 -82.51 -22.66 -4.93
C SER A 819 -83.86 -22.07 -4.46
N VAL A 820 -84.95 -22.50 -5.08
CA VAL A 820 -86.31 -22.28 -4.56
C VAL A 820 -86.47 -22.99 -3.20
N PRO A 821 -87.00 -22.33 -2.15
CA PRO A 821 -87.12 -22.94 -0.84
C PRO A 821 -88.23 -23.99 -0.79
N VAL A 822 -87.87 -25.26 -0.56
CA VAL A 822 -88.84 -26.28 -0.12
C VAL A 822 -89.36 -25.86 1.25
N SER A 823 -90.65 -25.50 1.31
CA SER A 823 -91.35 -25.09 2.53
C SER A 823 -92.50 -26.04 2.87
N PRO A 824 -92.89 -26.18 4.15
CA PRO A 824 -93.44 -27.43 4.63
C PRO A 824 -94.97 -27.49 4.60
N LEU A 825 -95.53 -28.65 4.25
CA LEU A 825 -96.77 -29.20 4.84
C LEU A 825 -97.05 -30.63 4.36
N LEU A 826 -96.63 -31.63 5.16
CA LEU A 826 -97.32 -32.92 5.26
C LEU A 826 -96.90 -33.63 6.56
N ARG A 827 -97.69 -33.42 7.62
CA ARG A 827 -97.58 -34.13 8.90
C ARG A 827 -98.82 -35.00 9.12
N THR A 828 -98.68 -36.31 8.89
CA THR A 828 -99.48 -37.35 9.57
C THR A 828 -98.62 -38.59 9.73
N SER A 829 -98.47 -39.04 10.98
CA SER A 829 -97.78 -40.25 11.44
C SER A 829 -98.78 -41.41 11.61
N PRO A 830 -98.39 -42.66 12.01
CA PRO A 830 -97.08 -43.16 12.45
C PRO A 830 -96.66 -44.54 11.84
N GLN A 831 -95.56 -45.12 12.36
CA GLN A 831 -95.04 -46.50 12.13
C GLN A 831 -94.50 -46.74 10.70
N GLU A 832 -93.22 -47.03 10.45
CA GLU A 832 -92.30 -47.95 11.15
C GLU A 832 -90.88 -47.36 11.36
N GLY A 833 -90.10 -47.93 12.30
CA GLY A 833 -88.79 -47.41 12.68
C GLY A 833 -87.60 -48.23 12.16
N SER A 834 -86.86 -47.68 11.20
CA SER A 834 -85.59 -48.27 10.71
C SER A 834 -84.51 -48.28 11.81
N LEU A 835 -83.65 -49.31 11.82
CA LEU A 835 -82.73 -49.59 12.93
C LEU A 835 -81.46 -48.73 12.96
N THR A 836 -81.14 -47.97 11.91
CA THR A 836 -79.83 -47.31 11.75
C THR A 836 -79.52 -46.26 12.81
N ASP A 837 -80.49 -45.43 13.19
CA ASP A 837 -80.24 -44.30 14.12
C ASP A 837 -79.99 -44.78 15.56
N ARG A 838 -80.53 -45.95 15.93
CA ARG A 838 -80.31 -46.58 17.24
C ARG A 838 -78.87 -47.01 17.50
N VAL A 839 -78.03 -47.14 16.47
CA VAL A 839 -76.61 -47.52 16.62
C VAL A 839 -75.73 -46.29 16.91
N MET A 840 -76.03 -45.14 16.29
CA MET A 840 -75.18 -43.95 16.40
C MET A 840 -75.46 -43.13 17.67
N ASP A 841 -76.71 -43.04 18.12
CA ASP A 841 -77.03 -42.40 19.41
C ASP A 841 -76.53 -43.23 20.60
N GLY A 842 -76.49 -44.56 20.47
CA GLY A 842 -75.93 -45.47 21.49
C GLY A 842 -74.45 -45.22 21.78
N LEU A 843 -73.67 -44.78 20.79
CA LEU A 843 -72.26 -44.42 20.95
C LEU A 843 -72.04 -43.00 21.49
N ARG A 844 -72.97 -42.07 21.26
CA ARG A 844 -72.86 -40.68 21.78
C ARG A 844 -73.36 -40.54 23.22
N GLN A 845 -74.38 -41.28 23.64
CA GLN A 845 -74.90 -41.18 25.02
C GLN A 845 -74.01 -41.85 26.09
N GLN A 846 -72.93 -42.55 25.72
CA GLN A 846 -71.98 -43.12 26.69
C GLN A 846 -70.88 -42.16 27.19
N GLN A 847 -70.70 -40.96 26.62
CA GLN A 847 -69.54 -40.10 26.95
C GLN A 847 -69.82 -38.84 27.80
N GLU A 848 -71.06 -38.45 28.08
CA GLU A 848 -71.36 -37.16 28.75
C GLU A 848 -72.01 -37.25 30.16
N LYS A 849 -71.98 -38.40 30.86
CA LYS A 849 -72.53 -38.53 32.23
C LYS A 849 -71.67 -39.33 33.23
N SER A 850 -70.42 -38.92 33.43
CA SER A 850 -69.57 -39.45 34.52
C SER A 850 -68.40 -38.54 34.95
N ALA A 851 -68.69 -37.35 35.48
CA ALA A 851 -67.74 -36.59 36.28
C ALA A 851 -67.86 -36.97 37.77
N PRO A 852 -66.74 -37.04 38.53
CA PRO A 852 -66.51 -35.94 39.47
C PRO A 852 -65.02 -35.57 39.76
N LYS A 853 -64.83 -34.29 40.11
CA LYS A 853 -64.07 -33.69 41.25
C LYS A 853 -62.82 -34.45 41.80
N ASN A 854 -61.75 -33.78 42.25
CA ASN A 854 -61.71 -32.46 42.89
C ASN A 854 -60.29 -31.82 42.97
N ILE A 855 -60.22 -30.53 43.38
CA ILE A 855 -58.99 -29.72 43.69
C ILE A 855 -58.23 -29.25 42.42
N GLY A 856 -57.59 -28.06 42.34
CA GLY A 856 -57.44 -26.97 43.33
C GLY A 856 -56.81 -25.67 42.77
N LYS A 857 -56.25 -24.84 43.67
CA LYS A 857 -55.57 -23.53 43.48
C LYS A 857 -54.54 -23.33 44.64
N PRO A 858 -53.59 -22.36 44.67
CA PRO A 858 -53.50 -21.09 43.90
C PRO A 858 -52.09 -20.70 43.34
N SER A 859 -51.92 -19.42 42.99
CA SER A 859 -50.75 -18.69 42.44
C SER A 859 -49.89 -17.98 43.54
N PRO A 860 -48.85 -17.11 43.28
CA PRO A 860 -48.11 -16.70 42.05
C PRO A 860 -46.54 -16.67 42.20
N ARG A 861 -45.83 -15.95 41.29
CA ARG A 861 -44.37 -15.57 41.23
C ARG A 861 -43.79 -15.00 42.56
N PRO A 862 -42.45 -15.09 42.86
CA PRO A 862 -41.41 -14.21 42.27
C PRO A 862 -39.96 -14.80 42.15
N SER A 863 -38.97 -13.93 41.97
CA SER A 863 -37.54 -14.13 41.66
C SER A 863 -36.57 -14.07 42.86
N THR A 864 -35.36 -14.64 42.75
CA THR A 864 -34.10 -14.01 43.27
C THR A 864 -32.81 -14.64 42.70
N SER A 865 -31.68 -13.94 42.88
CA SER A 865 -30.29 -14.36 42.58
C SER A 865 -29.61 -15.12 43.73
N GLY A 866 -28.53 -15.86 43.44
CA GLY A 866 -27.63 -16.48 44.45
C GLY A 866 -26.19 -16.67 43.94
N TYR A 867 -25.21 -16.70 44.84
CA TYR A 867 -23.76 -16.67 44.56
C TYR A 867 -23.02 -17.73 45.43
N VAL A 868 -21.69 -17.85 45.25
CA VAL A 868 -20.68 -18.48 46.16
C VAL A 868 -20.26 -19.95 45.91
N SER A 869 -19.03 -20.03 45.40
CA SER A 869 -17.94 -21.05 45.43
C SER A 869 -17.96 -22.34 46.27
N SER A 870 -17.17 -23.31 45.80
CA SER A 870 -16.09 -23.94 46.60
C SER A 870 -14.84 -24.30 45.74
N ARG A 871 -13.66 -24.40 46.38
CA ARG A 871 -12.34 -24.85 45.85
C ARG A 871 -11.87 -26.06 46.68
N PRO A 872 -11.00 -26.96 46.17
CA PRO A 872 -9.52 -26.84 46.25
C PRO A 872 -8.88 -26.73 44.83
N SER A 873 -7.62 -26.34 44.54
CA SER A 873 -6.27 -26.57 45.11
C SER A 873 -5.71 -27.99 44.83
N THR A 874 -4.41 -28.24 44.56
CA THR A 874 -3.19 -27.41 44.73
C THR A 874 -2.07 -27.79 43.70
N SER A 875 -0.88 -27.17 43.82
CA SER A 875 0.41 -27.40 43.12
C SER A 875 0.92 -28.87 43.11
N ALA A 876 1.91 -29.31 42.30
CA ALA A 876 3.31 -28.82 42.32
C ALA A 876 4.27 -29.39 41.23
N TYR A 877 5.31 -28.59 40.90
CA TYR A 877 6.69 -28.90 40.46
C TYR A 877 7.03 -30.19 39.66
N ALA A 878 7.68 -30.02 38.48
CA ALA A 878 9.10 -30.41 38.26
C ALA A 878 9.58 -30.22 36.78
N SER A 879 10.90 -30.12 36.60
CA SER A 879 11.67 -30.20 35.34
C SER A 879 13.11 -30.63 35.71
N PRO A 880 14.04 -30.99 34.79
CA PRO A 880 13.94 -31.19 33.34
C PRO A 880 14.48 -32.58 32.88
N ALA A 881 14.57 -32.85 31.54
CA ALA A 881 15.85 -33.17 30.84
C ALA A 881 15.76 -34.02 29.54
N ARG A 882 16.69 -33.71 28.62
CA ARG A 882 17.31 -34.56 27.55
C ARG A 882 16.54 -34.87 26.24
N GLN A 883 17.31 -35.45 25.31
CA GLN A 883 17.24 -35.29 23.84
C GLN A 883 17.08 -36.65 23.09
N VAL A 884 17.41 -36.63 21.78
CA VAL A 884 17.63 -37.73 20.80
C VAL A 884 16.38 -38.44 20.22
N PRO A 885 16.44 -38.98 18.97
CA PRO A 885 15.35 -38.81 18.00
C PRO A 885 14.78 -40.12 17.41
N PRO A 886 13.80 -40.06 16.48
CA PRO A 886 13.36 -41.21 15.69
C PRO A 886 14.24 -41.45 14.45
N THR A 887 14.65 -42.71 14.24
CA THR A 887 15.45 -43.17 13.09
C THR A 887 14.57 -43.86 12.04
N ARG A 888 15.04 -43.97 10.78
CA ARG A 888 14.41 -44.76 9.69
C ARG A 888 14.29 -46.25 10.01
N PHE A 889 13.23 -46.90 9.51
CA PHE A 889 13.17 -48.23 8.82
C PHE A 889 11.81 -48.25 8.05
N VAL A 890 11.55 -48.63 6.78
CA VAL A 890 11.94 -49.72 5.83
C VAL A 890 11.74 -51.16 6.36
N PHE A 891 11.21 -52.16 5.61
CA PHE A 891 10.75 -52.31 4.20
C PHE A 891 9.27 -52.86 4.17
N GLN A 892 8.64 -53.57 3.20
CA GLN A 892 9.03 -54.25 1.94
C GLN A 892 7.82 -54.61 1.01
N SER A 893 8.07 -54.78 -0.30
CA SER A 893 7.33 -55.63 -1.27
C SER A 893 5.91 -55.23 -1.76
N ALA A 894 5.45 -55.59 -2.97
CA ALA A 894 6.03 -56.48 -4.01
C ALA A 894 5.63 -56.11 -5.47
N ALA A 895 6.46 -56.55 -6.44
CA ALA A 895 6.15 -57.00 -7.82
C ALA A 895 5.43 -56.04 -8.82
N THR A 896 5.74 -55.99 -10.13
CA THR A 896 6.79 -56.61 -10.99
C THR A 896 7.00 -55.67 -12.21
N ALA A 897 8.22 -55.30 -12.62
CA ALA A 897 9.12 -56.02 -13.58
C ALA A 897 8.50 -56.22 -14.99
N THR A 898 9.16 -55.98 -16.13
CA THR A 898 10.54 -55.52 -16.50
C THR A 898 10.46 -54.91 -17.93
N ALA A 899 11.47 -54.46 -18.71
CA ALA A 899 12.95 -54.34 -18.75
C ALA A 899 13.31 -53.38 -19.93
N ALA A 900 14.54 -52.93 -20.23
CA ALA A 900 15.76 -52.62 -19.47
C ALA A 900 16.82 -51.99 -20.42
N SER A 901 17.89 -51.37 -19.88
CA SER A 901 19.22 -51.13 -20.51
C SER A 901 19.32 -50.24 -21.78
N THR A 902 20.39 -49.51 -22.14
CA THR A 902 21.74 -49.12 -21.60
C THR A 902 22.30 -48.01 -22.54
N SER A 903 23.44 -47.32 -22.35
CA SER A 903 24.07 -46.66 -21.18
C SER A 903 25.37 -45.93 -21.63
N THR A 904 25.61 -44.70 -21.15
CA THR A 904 26.95 -44.04 -21.03
C THR A 904 27.75 -43.65 -22.32
N PRO A 905 28.77 -42.74 -22.24
CA PRO A 905 29.00 -41.74 -23.31
C PRO A 905 30.46 -41.61 -23.84
N ALA A 906 30.69 -40.67 -24.77
CA ALA A 906 32.03 -40.17 -25.13
C ALA A 906 32.06 -38.65 -25.46
N ARG A 907 33.26 -38.07 -25.30
CA ARG A 907 33.76 -36.73 -25.73
C ARG A 907 35.15 -36.99 -26.37
N PRO A 908 35.87 -36.03 -27.01
CA PRO A 908 35.53 -34.66 -27.42
C PRO A 908 35.91 -34.35 -28.90
N SER A 909 35.76 -33.09 -29.35
CA SER A 909 36.78 -32.29 -30.10
C SER A 909 36.18 -31.13 -30.92
N THR A 910 37.04 -30.17 -31.29
CA THR A 910 36.86 -28.99 -32.17
C THR A 910 37.87 -29.11 -33.35
N PRO A 911 37.94 -28.26 -34.41
CA PRO A 911 37.37 -26.90 -34.57
C PRO A 911 36.86 -26.51 -36.01
N SER A 912 36.50 -25.22 -36.17
CA SER A 912 36.30 -24.49 -37.45
C SER A 912 35.03 -24.86 -38.26
N SER A 913 34.50 -24.05 -39.20
CA SER A 913 34.96 -22.77 -39.78
C SER A 913 33.80 -21.82 -40.18
N ARG A 914 34.13 -20.58 -40.57
CA ARG A 914 33.27 -19.51 -41.18
C ARG A 914 33.30 -19.63 -42.74
N PRO A 915 32.58 -18.82 -43.55
CA PRO A 915 31.32 -18.06 -43.35
C PRO A 915 30.34 -18.08 -44.56
N ARG A 916 29.10 -17.56 -44.39
CA ARG A 916 28.27 -16.71 -45.30
C ARG A 916 26.85 -16.62 -44.71
N ALA A 917 26.10 -15.52 -44.60
CA ALA A 917 25.96 -14.21 -45.28
C ALA A 917 24.79 -14.15 -46.29
N SER A 918 23.92 -13.14 -46.12
CA SER A 918 22.74 -12.75 -46.95
C SER A 918 21.54 -13.73 -46.98
N SER A 919 20.27 -13.31 -47.18
CA SER A 919 19.61 -12.01 -46.92
C SER A 919 18.08 -12.11 -47.16
N LYS A 920 17.29 -11.25 -46.49
CA LYS A 920 15.85 -10.95 -46.75
C LYS A 920 14.89 -12.13 -46.43
N LYS A 921 13.61 -11.90 -46.12
CA LYS A 921 12.87 -10.63 -45.99
C LYS A 921 12.74 -10.20 -44.53
#